data_AF-A0A814VJL0-F1
#
_entry.id   AF-A0A814VJL0-F1
#
_cell.length_a   1.000
_cell.length_b   1.000
_cell.length_c   1.000
_cell.angle_alpha   90.00
_cell.angle_beta   90.00
_cell.angle_gamma   90.00
#
_symmetry.space_group_name_H-M   'P 1'
#
loop_
_entity.id
_entity.type
_entity.pdbx_description
1 polymer ?
#
loop_
_entity_poly.entity_id
_entity_poly.type
_entity_poly.pdbx_seq_one_letter_code
_entity_poly.pdbx_strand_id
1 'polypeptide(L)'
;MEHLQHIVETVTVFTDVDESIDFLTDIENEKVSMVVSGALAQHIIPIIQECPQLVSIYIFCDNQLIHERWAKTIAKVKGVYTQIGSICEALRIDRENCDRALMSISFNGIDPLFMYTQLLKEAFLDIEDDDAKSIKELVEYCRLASDASEKTLKKIEREYRGHSSIWWYTGPYFIYSMLNCGLRQMDVDIILKMGFFIRHLHNHIAELHREQQSSMPINFQVFRGQGLSMEDFEKMKKTKGGLMSFNNFLSTSRDRTISLESFARPATCNPTSVGILFIMNIDTAVCIKSSTPFAEVSKVSYYKDQEEEILFSTHTIFRIDHIEHIKDQHTNRLWQVNLTLAGNQDNDFQKLTVHLCKELEVVGTGWSRLGVILIKLGEPAKAEHLYQLLLEKASSDGYKAQYNLQLGMVYQDIGQYSKAMTFYERAIDISKEMSPPSQLNLATAYNNIGALNDNMGEYSKALSSYERSLEIKKIALPPNHPGLATSYNNIGNVYDEMGECSKALQYYEKAQEIWKIALPPNHPSLAKSYSNIGAVYFNMGEYSKALSSYERALEIDKISLPPNHPNMAASYNNFGLVYDNMGEYLKALSSYERSLEIQKIALPPNHPDLAKSYNNIGAVYDNMGEYSKALSSHERSLEIQKIALPPNHPSLANTYNNIGLVYKNMGEYSKALSSYERSFEIKKIALPPNHPNIAQSYNNIGNVYDEMGEYSKALSYFEKSRDILEKTLPPNHPNLAYPYKNIGEMCNNMGEYSKALTFSERALHIRENSLPPNHPDLAQSYNNIGLVYDNMREYSKALLFLEKGLEIRQKSLPPNHPHTAQSKRNIDIVKKKM
;
A
#
# COMPACT_ATOMS: atom_id res chain seq x y z
N MET A 1 -33.37 -20.56 -8.14
CA MET A 1 -32.55 -19.37 -8.37
C MET A 1 -32.33 -18.60 -7.08
N GLU A 2 -33.38 -18.05 -6.44
CA GLU A 2 -33.24 -17.36 -5.13
C GLU A 2 -32.52 -18.22 -4.06
N HIS A 3 -32.86 -19.52 -3.97
CA HIS A 3 -32.19 -20.45 -3.05
C HIS A 3 -30.70 -20.71 -3.37
N LEU A 4 -30.26 -20.56 -4.62
CA LEU A 4 -28.85 -20.71 -5.03
C LEU A 4 -28.06 -19.42 -4.82
N GLN A 5 -28.67 -18.26 -5.11
CA GLN A 5 -28.09 -16.93 -4.84
C GLN A 5 -27.87 -16.68 -3.35
N HIS A 6 -28.64 -17.33 -2.46
CA HIS A 6 -28.37 -17.30 -1.02
C HIS A 6 -27.11 -18.06 -0.58
N ILE A 7 -26.46 -18.82 -1.47
CA ILE A 7 -25.35 -19.73 -1.14
C ILE A 7 -24.07 -19.36 -1.89
N VAL A 8 -24.14 -18.67 -3.04
CA VAL A 8 -22.98 -18.36 -3.89
C VAL A 8 -23.05 -16.91 -4.37
N GLU A 9 -21.92 -16.19 -4.28
CA GLU A 9 -21.78 -14.75 -4.56
C GLU A 9 -22.17 -14.38 -6.00
N THR A 10 -21.79 -15.22 -6.97
CA THR A 10 -22.08 -15.01 -8.40
C THR A 10 -22.71 -16.27 -8.99
N VAL A 11 -23.87 -16.13 -9.63
CA VAL A 11 -24.56 -17.22 -10.34
C VAL A 11 -24.71 -16.84 -11.81
N THR A 12 -23.93 -17.50 -12.66
CA THR A 12 -24.04 -17.36 -14.13
C THR A 12 -24.79 -18.57 -14.69
N VAL A 13 -25.77 -18.33 -15.56
CA VAL A 13 -26.63 -19.37 -16.14
C VAL A 13 -26.37 -19.45 -17.63
N PHE A 14 -26.10 -20.66 -18.11
CA PHE A 14 -25.93 -20.96 -19.52
C PHE A 14 -27.02 -21.92 -19.97
N THR A 15 -27.60 -21.65 -21.14
CA THR A 15 -28.49 -22.59 -21.84
C THR A 15 -27.78 -23.33 -22.96
N ASP A 16 -26.60 -22.83 -23.36
CA ASP A 16 -25.75 -23.40 -24.39
C ASP A 16 -24.47 -24.00 -23.76
N VAL A 17 -24.04 -25.16 -24.28
CA VAL A 17 -22.88 -25.88 -23.73
C VAL A 17 -21.57 -25.19 -24.11
N ASP A 18 -21.45 -24.68 -25.33
CA ASP A 18 -20.23 -24.07 -25.83
C ASP A 18 -19.98 -22.73 -25.11
N GLU A 19 -21.02 -21.91 -24.90
CA GLU A 19 -20.92 -20.68 -24.09
C GLU A 19 -20.42 -20.95 -22.65
N SER A 20 -20.85 -22.06 -22.06
CA SER A 20 -20.41 -22.43 -20.70
C SER A 20 -18.95 -22.90 -20.66
N ILE A 21 -18.45 -23.48 -21.75
CA ILE A 21 -17.06 -23.90 -21.89
C ILE A 21 -16.17 -22.68 -22.14
N ASP A 22 -16.56 -21.80 -23.04
CA ASP A 22 -15.85 -20.54 -23.34
C ASP A 22 -15.71 -19.69 -22.07
N PHE A 23 -16.79 -19.56 -21.30
CA PHE A 23 -16.76 -18.90 -20.00
C PHE A 23 -15.73 -19.54 -19.06
N LEU A 24 -15.71 -20.87 -18.94
CA LEU A 24 -14.76 -21.59 -18.07
C LEU A 24 -13.30 -21.44 -18.53
N THR A 25 -13.06 -21.26 -19.84
CA THR A 25 -11.71 -21.07 -20.38
C THR A 25 -11.21 -19.64 -20.26
N ASP A 26 -12.10 -18.65 -20.29
CA ASP A 26 -11.75 -17.22 -20.21
C ASP A 26 -11.46 -16.76 -18.77
N ILE A 27 -11.96 -17.47 -17.77
CA ILE A 27 -11.67 -17.17 -16.36
C ILE A 27 -10.30 -17.73 -15.95
N GLU A 28 -9.31 -16.86 -15.74
CA GLU A 28 -7.96 -17.31 -15.34
C GLU A 28 -7.79 -17.46 -13.81
N ASN A 29 -8.52 -16.64 -13.03
CA ASN A 29 -8.28 -16.49 -11.58
C ASN A 29 -9.46 -16.91 -10.68
N GLU A 30 -10.53 -17.46 -11.27
CA GLU A 30 -11.73 -17.85 -10.53
C GLU A 30 -11.92 -19.36 -10.47
N LYS A 31 -12.51 -19.83 -9.38
CA LYS A 31 -12.86 -21.23 -9.16
C LYS A 31 -14.38 -21.37 -9.18
N VAL A 32 -14.89 -22.31 -9.96
CA VAL A 32 -16.32 -22.45 -10.24
C VAL A 32 -16.83 -23.82 -9.81
N SER A 33 -18.00 -23.82 -9.17
CA SER A 33 -18.82 -25.02 -8.98
C SER A 33 -19.95 -25.01 -10.00
N MET A 34 -20.08 -26.09 -10.78
CA MET A 34 -21.10 -26.18 -11.83
C MET A 34 -22.27 -27.05 -11.37
N VAL A 35 -23.48 -26.55 -11.56
CA VAL A 35 -24.72 -27.35 -11.49
C VAL A 35 -25.17 -27.63 -12.92
N VAL A 36 -25.20 -28.90 -13.31
CA VAL A 36 -25.53 -29.34 -14.67
C VAL A 36 -26.76 -30.24 -14.67
N SER A 37 -27.63 -30.11 -15.68
CA SER A 37 -28.76 -31.02 -15.82
C SER A 37 -28.30 -32.43 -16.20
N GLY A 38 -28.99 -33.47 -15.73
CA GLY A 38 -28.65 -34.87 -16.06
C GLY A 38 -28.60 -35.14 -17.56
N ALA A 39 -29.46 -34.46 -18.34
CA ALA A 39 -29.50 -34.57 -19.79
C ALA A 39 -28.22 -34.07 -20.48
N LEU A 40 -27.58 -33.03 -19.92
CA LEU A 40 -26.35 -32.44 -20.48
C LEU A 40 -25.08 -33.03 -19.85
N ALA A 41 -25.18 -33.55 -18.63
CA ALA A 41 -24.05 -34.01 -17.83
C ALA A 41 -23.19 -35.06 -18.55
N GLN A 42 -23.80 -35.98 -19.31
CA GLN A 42 -23.05 -37.01 -20.05
C GLN A 42 -22.22 -36.46 -21.21
N HIS A 43 -22.61 -35.32 -21.77
CA HIS A 43 -21.92 -34.71 -22.90
C HIS A 43 -20.86 -33.71 -22.45
N ILE A 44 -21.16 -32.89 -21.44
CA ILE A 44 -20.27 -31.79 -21.03
C ILE A 44 -19.15 -32.24 -20.09
N ILE A 45 -19.44 -33.13 -19.12
CA ILE A 45 -18.48 -33.51 -18.08
C ILE A 45 -17.19 -34.10 -18.66
N PRO A 46 -17.21 -34.98 -19.69
CA PRO A 46 -15.97 -35.48 -20.30
C PRO A 46 -15.05 -34.40 -20.86
N ILE A 47 -15.61 -33.26 -21.28
CA ILE A 47 -14.89 -32.12 -21.88
C ILE A 47 -14.31 -31.23 -20.79
N ILE A 48 -15.10 -30.90 -19.76
CA ILE A 48 -14.73 -29.91 -18.73
C ILE A 48 -14.08 -30.52 -17.48
N GLN A 49 -14.07 -31.85 -17.32
CA GLN A 49 -13.52 -32.49 -16.12
C GLN A 49 -12.03 -32.18 -15.90
N GLU A 50 -11.28 -31.86 -16.96
CA GLU A 50 -9.86 -31.47 -16.87
C GLU A 50 -9.67 -29.95 -16.67
N CYS A 51 -10.72 -29.13 -16.79
CA CYS A 51 -10.60 -27.68 -16.61
C CYS A 51 -10.16 -27.34 -15.17
N PRO A 52 -9.02 -26.65 -14.97
CA PRO A 52 -8.48 -26.38 -13.64
C PRO A 52 -9.35 -25.43 -12.82
N GLN A 53 -10.18 -24.60 -13.45
CA GLN A 53 -11.12 -23.67 -12.82
C GLN A 53 -12.32 -24.38 -12.20
N LEU A 54 -12.69 -25.57 -12.71
CA LEU A 54 -13.83 -26.32 -12.24
C LEU A 54 -13.48 -27.15 -10.99
N VAL A 55 -14.11 -26.83 -9.86
CA VAL A 55 -13.82 -27.45 -8.55
C VAL A 55 -14.79 -28.58 -8.20
N SER A 56 -16.09 -28.35 -8.44
CA SER A 56 -17.16 -29.28 -8.07
C SER A 56 -18.25 -29.31 -9.14
N ILE A 57 -18.79 -30.50 -9.43
CA ILE A 57 -19.90 -30.70 -10.37
C ILE A 57 -21.07 -31.36 -9.63
N TYR A 58 -22.25 -30.78 -9.77
CA TYR A 58 -23.50 -31.24 -9.20
C TYR A 58 -24.49 -31.57 -10.31
N ILE A 59 -24.95 -32.81 -10.37
CA ILE A 59 -25.89 -33.24 -11.41
C ILE A 59 -27.31 -33.13 -10.88
N PHE A 60 -28.16 -32.33 -11.53
CA PHE A 60 -29.58 -32.20 -11.23
C PHE A 60 -30.41 -33.00 -12.23
N CYS A 61 -31.18 -33.99 -11.77
CA CYS A 61 -31.94 -34.87 -12.66
C CYS A 61 -33.20 -35.43 -11.98
N ASP A 62 -34.19 -35.86 -12.78
CA ASP A 62 -35.40 -36.47 -12.24
C ASP A 62 -35.19 -37.90 -11.73
N ASN A 63 -34.20 -38.62 -12.26
CA ASN A 63 -33.91 -40.01 -11.89
C ASN A 63 -32.43 -40.24 -11.58
N GLN A 64 -32.13 -40.26 -10.28
CA GLN A 64 -30.77 -40.39 -9.75
C GLN A 64 -30.05 -41.66 -10.23
N LEU A 65 -30.77 -42.78 -10.33
CA LEU A 65 -30.19 -44.10 -10.65
C LEU A 65 -29.52 -44.14 -12.04
N ILE A 66 -30.00 -43.31 -12.98
CA ILE A 66 -29.46 -43.23 -14.35
C ILE A 66 -28.05 -42.64 -14.33
N HIS A 67 -27.82 -41.63 -13.48
CA HIS A 67 -26.57 -40.88 -13.50
C HIS A 67 -25.57 -41.31 -12.42
N GLU A 68 -26.06 -41.88 -11.31
CA GLU A 68 -25.23 -42.14 -10.13
C GLU A 68 -24.09 -43.15 -10.36
N ARG A 69 -24.30 -44.16 -11.21
CA ARG A 69 -23.29 -45.21 -11.46
C ARG A 69 -22.03 -44.68 -12.15
N TRP A 70 -22.18 -43.83 -13.15
CA TRP A 70 -21.06 -43.25 -13.89
C TRP A 70 -20.57 -41.94 -13.28
N ALA A 71 -21.43 -41.19 -12.58
CA ALA A 71 -21.02 -40.02 -11.82
C ALA A 71 -19.99 -40.36 -10.74
N LYS A 72 -20.15 -41.51 -10.04
CA LYS A 72 -19.22 -41.97 -8.99
C LYS A 72 -17.81 -42.28 -9.47
N THR A 73 -17.59 -42.47 -10.78
CA THR A 73 -16.26 -42.71 -11.33
C THR A 73 -15.49 -41.42 -11.64
N ILE A 74 -16.12 -40.25 -11.49
CA ILE A 74 -15.54 -38.94 -11.85
C ILE A 74 -15.26 -38.15 -10.58
N ALA A 75 -13.99 -37.85 -10.31
CA ALA A 75 -13.54 -37.25 -9.03
C ALA A 75 -14.15 -35.87 -8.72
N LYS A 76 -14.43 -35.05 -9.75
CA LYS A 76 -15.02 -33.72 -9.58
C LYS A 76 -16.54 -33.74 -9.38
N VAL A 77 -17.22 -34.87 -9.63
CA VAL A 77 -18.67 -34.98 -9.43
C VAL A 77 -18.97 -35.25 -7.96
N LYS A 78 -19.59 -34.27 -7.30
CA LYS A 78 -19.88 -34.31 -5.86
C LYS A 78 -21.20 -34.99 -5.52
N GLY A 79 -22.10 -35.13 -6.49
CA GLY A 79 -23.30 -35.92 -6.32
C GLY A 79 -24.31 -35.74 -7.44
N VAL A 80 -25.31 -36.63 -7.42
CA VAL A 80 -26.48 -36.63 -8.30
C VAL A 80 -27.71 -36.42 -7.44
N TYR A 81 -28.52 -35.42 -7.77
CA TYR A 81 -29.58 -34.94 -6.90
C TYR A 81 -30.89 -34.78 -7.69
N THR A 82 -32.00 -35.14 -7.03
CA THR A 82 -33.37 -34.98 -7.54
C THR A 82 -34.08 -33.76 -6.98
N GLN A 83 -33.52 -33.15 -5.93
CA GLN A 83 -34.07 -31.97 -5.29
C GLN A 83 -33.03 -30.86 -5.23
N ILE A 84 -33.44 -29.66 -5.63
CA ILE A 84 -32.58 -28.47 -5.59
C ILE A 84 -32.12 -28.15 -4.16
N GLY A 85 -32.96 -28.41 -3.15
CA GLY A 85 -32.61 -28.21 -1.74
C GLY A 85 -31.42 -29.06 -1.29
N SER A 86 -31.29 -30.29 -1.80
CA SER A 86 -30.15 -31.16 -1.52
C SER A 86 -28.87 -30.69 -2.22
N ILE A 87 -28.98 -30.12 -3.43
CA ILE A 87 -27.85 -29.48 -4.11
C ILE A 87 -27.38 -28.26 -3.32
N CYS A 88 -28.33 -27.42 -2.88
CA CYS A 88 -28.05 -26.26 -2.04
C CYS A 88 -27.32 -26.66 -0.75
N GLU A 89 -27.77 -27.70 -0.06
CA GLU A 89 -27.09 -28.19 1.16
C GLU A 89 -25.68 -28.71 0.86
N ALA A 90 -25.51 -29.48 -0.22
CA ALA A 90 -24.20 -30.00 -0.61
C ALA A 90 -23.23 -28.88 -1.03
N LEU A 91 -23.69 -27.90 -1.82
CA LEU A 91 -22.94 -26.71 -2.18
C LEU A 91 -22.54 -25.89 -0.95
N ARG A 92 -23.44 -25.78 0.04
CA ARG A 92 -23.14 -25.09 1.30
C ARG A 92 -22.02 -25.80 2.06
N ILE A 93 -22.09 -27.12 2.18
CA ILE A 93 -21.06 -27.94 2.83
C ILE A 93 -19.72 -27.83 2.08
N ASP A 94 -19.73 -27.89 0.75
CA ASP A 94 -18.52 -27.72 -0.07
C ASP A 94 -17.92 -26.32 0.10
N ARG A 95 -18.75 -25.26 0.09
CA ARG A 95 -18.31 -23.87 0.35
C ARG A 95 -17.70 -23.74 1.75
N GLU A 96 -18.38 -24.24 2.78
CA GLU A 96 -17.90 -24.22 4.15
C GLU A 96 -16.57 -24.97 4.32
N ASN A 97 -16.41 -26.12 3.63
CA ASN A 97 -15.17 -26.88 3.63
C ASN A 97 -14.04 -26.15 2.88
N CYS A 98 -14.34 -25.51 1.75
CA CYS A 98 -13.40 -24.66 1.03
C CYS A 98 -12.93 -23.49 1.90
N ASP A 99 -13.85 -22.79 2.56
CA ASP A 99 -13.52 -21.67 3.45
C ASP A 99 -12.69 -22.12 4.66
N ARG A 100 -13.03 -23.26 5.27
CA ARG A 100 -12.26 -23.86 6.38
C ARG A 100 -10.85 -24.27 5.97
N ALA A 101 -10.66 -24.66 4.70
CA ALA A 101 -9.36 -25.02 4.13
C ALA A 101 -8.50 -23.79 3.74
N LEU A 102 -9.11 -22.62 3.55
CA LEU A 102 -8.47 -21.39 3.07
C LEU A 102 -8.17 -20.41 4.23
N MET A 103 -7.08 -20.64 4.95
CA MET A 103 -6.59 -19.74 5.99
C MET A 103 -5.38 -18.93 5.52
N SER A 104 -5.34 -17.65 5.90
CA SER A 104 -4.17 -16.81 5.67
C SER A 104 -3.01 -17.24 6.58
N ILE A 105 -1.88 -17.54 5.96
CA ILE A 105 -0.62 -17.91 6.63
C ILE A 105 0.46 -16.91 6.21
N SER A 106 1.24 -16.48 7.18
CA SER A 106 2.46 -15.69 6.93
C SER A 106 3.70 -16.46 7.37
N PHE A 107 4.82 -16.29 6.65
CA PHE A 107 6.10 -16.98 6.88
C PHE A 107 7.21 -15.95 7.22
N ASN A 108 8.15 -16.33 8.11
CA ASN A 108 9.34 -15.61 8.59
C ASN A 108 9.35 -14.08 8.43
N GLY A 109 9.28 -13.37 9.55
CA GLY A 109 9.61 -11.94 9.63
C GLY A 109 8.58 -11.06 8.92
N ILE A 110 7.43 -10.92 9.58
CA ILE A 110 6.41 -9.88 9.38
C ILE A 110 6.06 -9.55 7.94
N ASP A 111 5.31 -10.48 7.35
CA ASP A 111 4.29 -10.11 6.39
C ASP A 111 3.53 -8.88 6.92
N PRO A 112 3.51 -7.75 6.19
CA PRO A 112 2.81 -6.56 6.63
C PRO A 112 1.32 -6.82 6.88
N LEU A 113 0.73 -7.84 6.23
CA LEU A 113 -0.61 -8.34 6.56
C LEU A 113 -0.72 -8.74 8.04
N PHE A 114 0.26 -9.48 8.55
CA PHE A 114 0.33 -9.85 9.96
C PHE A 114 0.48 -8.61 10.86
N MET A 115 1.27 -7.60 10.45
CA MET A 115 1.35 -6.35 11.22
C MET A 115 -0.02 -5.71 11.33
N TYR A 116 -0.63 -5.35 10.19
CA TYR A 116 -1.87 -4.60 10.19
C TYR A 116 -3.01 -5.33 10.89
N THR A 117 -3.16 -6.63 10.66
CA THR A 117 -4.19 -7.44 11.34
C THR A 117 -3.94 -7.55 12.85
N GLN A 118 -2.69 -7.65 13.29
CA GLN A 118 -2.34 -7.61 14.72
C GLN A 118 -2.64 -6.23 15.32
N LEU A 119 -2.26 -5.16 14.63
CA LEU A 119 -2.53 -3.78 15.07
C LEU A 119 -4.03 -3.51 15.16
N LEU A 120 -4.82 -3.99 14.20
CA LEU A 120 -6.28 -3.91 14.21
C LEU A 120 -6.86 -4.65 15.41
N LYS A 121 -6.43 -5.91 15.63
CA LYS A 121 -6.86 -6.69 16.81
C LYS A 121 -6.60 -5.92 18.09
N GLU A 122 -5.36 -5.45 18.30
CA GLU A 122 -5.00 -4.69 19.51
C GLU A 122 -5.85 -3.42 19.65
N ALA A 123 -6.09 -2.69 18.56
CA ALA A 123 -6.97 -1.53 18.60
C ALA A 123 -8.41 -1.90 19.01
N PHE A 124 -8.97 -3.03 18.53
CA PHE A 124 -10.29 -3.49 18.93
C PHE A 124 -10.36 -3.99 20.38
N LEU A 125 -9.30 -4.59 20.89
CA LEU A 125 -9.24 -5.03 22.29
C LEU A 125 -9.30 -3.84 23.26
N ASP A 126 -8.79 -2.68 22.85
CA ASP A 126 -8.82 -1.43 23.62
C ASP A 126 -10.14 -0.64 23.47
N ILE A 127 -11.03 -1.05 22.55
CA ILE A 127 -12.30 -0.37 22.31
C ILE A 127 -13.37 -0.92 23.27
N GLU A 128 -14.11 -0.06 23.94
CA GLU A 128 -15.37 -0.38 24.63
C GLU A 128 -16.55 0.06 23.75
N ASP A 129 -17.45 -0.87 23.39
CA ASP A 129 -18.54 -0.64 22.43
C ASP A 129 -19.90 -1.13 22.94
N ASP A 130 -20.97 -0.52 22.44
CA ASP A 130 -22.33 -1.03 22.58
C ASP A 130 -22.58 -2.20 21.60
N ASP A 131 -22.45 -3.41 22.11
CA ASP A 131 -22.62 -4.64 21.32
C ASP A 131 -23.97 -4.71 20.61
N ALA A 132 -25.05 -4.17 21.21
CA ALA A 132 -26.37 -4.23 20.57
C ALA A 132 -26.40 -3.39 19.29
N LYS A 133 -25.73 -2.24 19.31
CA LYS A 133 -25.56 -1.38 18.15
C LYS A 133 -24.67 -2.06 17.10
N SER A 134 -23.53 -2.60 17.50
CA SER A 134 -22.58 -3.25 16.57
C SER A 134 -23.19 -4.47 15.87
N ILE A 135 -23.99 -5.28 16.59
CA ILE A 135 -24.73 -6.41 15.98
C ILE A 135 -25.73 -5.92 14.95
N LYS A 136 -26.49 -4.86 15.25
CA LYS A 136 -27.46 -4.29 14.32
C LYS A 136 -26.78 -3.77 13.05
N GLU A 137 -25.66 -3.06 13.20
CA GLU A 137 -24.87 -2.56 12.07
C GLU A 137 -24.32 -3.71 11.21
N LEU A 138 -23.80 -4.78 11.82
CA LEU A 138 -23.34 -5.97 11.10
C LEU A 138 -24.49 -6.60 10.30
N VAL A 139 -25.66 -6.77 10.93
CA VAL A 139 -26.80 -7.39 10.27
C VAL A 139 -27.32 -6.53 9.10
N GLU A 140 -27.36 -5.21 9.25
CA GLU A 140 -27.74 -4.30 8.18
C GLU A 140 -26.73 -4.32 7.02
N TYR A 141 -25.43 -4.36 7.33
CA TYR A 141 -24.38 -4.57 6.33
C TYR A 141 -24.60 -5.86 5.54
N CYS A 142 -24.85 -6.98 6.23
CA CYS A 142 -25.09 -8.27 5.59
C CYS A 142 -26.36 -8.28 4.71
N ARG A 143 -27.40 -7.53 5.08
CA ARG A 143 -28.61 -7.38 4.23
C ARG A 143 -28.29 -6.67 2.93
N LEU A 144 -27.47 -5.61 2.98
CA LEU A 144 -27.10 -4.82 1.81
C LEU A 144 -26.13 -5.57 0.90
N ALA A 145 -25.18 -6.31 1.49
CA ALA A 145 -24.21 -7.12 0.76
C ALA A 145 -24.81 -8.39 0.13
N SER A 146 -26.05 -8.76 0.46
CA SER A 146 -26.72 -10.01 0.04
C SER A 146 -26.03 -11.31 0.50
N ASP A 147 -25.13 -11.22 1.48
CA ASP A 147 -24.25 -12.32 1.90
C ASP A 147 -24.92 -13.39 2.76
N ALA A 148 -26.12 -13.12 3.32
CA ALA A 148 -26.76 -13.99 4.30
C ALA A 148 -28.27 -14.09 4.16
N SER A 149 -28.84 -15.27 4.44
CA SER A 149 -30.31 -15.44 4.44
C SER A 149 -30.96 -14.61 5.55
N GLU A 150 -32.09 -13.97 5.23
CA GLU A 150 -32.87 -13.14 6.17
C GLU A 150 -33.28 -13.92 7.45
N LYS A 151 -33.46 -15.24 7.34
CA LYS A 151 -33.72 -16.11 8.49
C LYS A 151 -32.52 -16.18 9.44
N THR A 152 -31.31 -16.27 8.89
CA THR A 152 -30.06 -16.31 9.64
C THR A 152 -29.78 -14.97 10.31
N LEU A 153 -30.02 -13.87 9.60
CA LEU A 153 -29.86 -12.51 10.12
C LEU A 153 -30.80 -12.21 11.30
N LYS A 154 -32.08 -12.57 11.18
CA LYS A 154 -33.05 -12.46 12.30
C LYS A 154 -32.65 -13.30 13.51
N LYS A 155 -32.01 -14.45 13.28
CA LYS A 155 -31.52 -15.30 14.36
C LYS A 155 -30.38 -14.62 15.11
N ILE A 156 -29.40 -14.05 14.40
CA ILE A 156 -28.30 -13.29 15.03
C ILE A 156 -28.86 -12.12 15.84
N GLU A 157 -29.77 -11.31 15.29
CA GLU A 157 -30.35 -10.18 16.02
C GLU A 157 -31.04 -10.56 17.33
N ARG A 158 -31.73 -11.71 17.36
CA ARG A 158 -32.52 -12.15 18.52
C ARG A 158 -31.72 -12.97 19.52
N GLU A 159 -30.82 -13.81 19.03
CA GLU A 159 -30.23 -14.90 19.81
C GLU A 159 -28.72 -14.74 19.99
N TYR A 160 -28.07 -13.70 19.45
CA TYR A 160 -26.61 -13.54 19.57
C TYR A 160 -26.14 -13.65 21.03
N ARG A 161 -26.83 -12.98 21.96
CA ARG A 161 -26.53 -13.02 23.41
C ARG A 161 -26.91 -14.33 24.10
N GLY A 162 -27.73 -15.17 23.46
CA GLY A 162 -28.15 -16.47 23.99
C GLY A 162 -27.08 -17.57 23.83
N HIS A 163 -26.05 -17.31 23.03
CA HIS A 163 -24.96 -18.23 22.75
C HIS A 163 -23.60 -17.56 22.92
N SER A 164 -22.55 -18.37 23.11
CA SER A 164 -21.19 -17.85 23.26
C SER A 164 -20.59 -17.43 21.91
N SER A 165 -19.59 -16.55 21.91
CA SER A 165 -18.85 -16.15 20.70
C SER A 165 -18.22 -17.35 19.98
N ILE A 166 -17.74 -18.34 20.74
CA ILE A 166 -17.15 -19.59 20.22
C ILE A 166 -18.22 -20.46 19.55
N TRP A 167 -19.43 -20.52 20.11
CA TRP A 167 -20.55 -21.23 19.50
C TRP A 167 -20.91 -20.63 18.13
N TRP A 168 -20.95 -19.31 18.03
CA TRP A 168 -21.19 -18.61 16.76
C TRP A 168 -20.07 -18.82 15.75
N TYR A 169 -18.80 -18.83 16.21
CA TYR A 169 -17.66 -19.04 15.34
C TYR A 169 -17.57 -20.47 14.79
N THR A 170 -17.89 -21.48 15.61
CA THR A 170 -17.75 -22.90 15.24
C THR A 170 -18.96 -23.43 14.46
N GLY A 171 -20.12 -22.78 14.54
CA GLY A 171 -21.34 -23.22 13.86
C GLY A 171 -21.33 -23.01 12.32
N PRO A 172 -22.28 -23.64 11.61
CA PRO A 172 -22.43 -23.55 10.14
C PRO A 172 -23.08 -22.21 9.71
N TYR A 173 -22.70 -21.11 10.37
CA TYR A 173 -23.20 -19.77 10.07
C TYR A 173 -22.18 -19.00 9.23
N PHE A 174 -22.65 -18.04 8.44
CA PHE A 174 -21.80 -17.21 7.60
C PHE A 174 -20.76 -16.40 8.39
N ILE A 175 -20.93 -16.22 9.72
CA ILE A 175 -19.98 -15.48 10.59
C ILE A 175 -18.55 -16.02 10.46
N TYR A 176 -18.38 -17.36 10.47
CA TYR A 176 -17.06 -17.97 10.31
C TYR A 176 -16.43 -17.61 8.96
N SER A 177 -17.19 -17.80 7.88
CA SER A 177 -16.73 -17.55 6.51
C SER A 177 -16.42 -16.07 6.32
N MET A 178 -17.32 -15.18 6.73
CA MET A 178 -17.19 -13.73 6.64
C MET A 178 -15.96 -13.24 7.40
N LEU A 179 -15.77 -13.64 8.67
CA LEU A 179 -14.62 -13.20 9.45
C LEU A 179 -13.30 -13.64 8.82
N ASN A 180 -13.19 -14.93 8.50
CA ASN A 180 -11.95 -15.49 7.95
C ASN A 180 -11.68 -15.00 6.52
N CYS A 181 -12.72 -14.69 5.75
CA CYS A 181 -12.60 -14.04 4.44
C CYS A 181 -12.09 -12.61 4.59
N GLY A 182 -12.72 -11.81 5.47
CA GLY A 182 -12.32 -10.42 5.71
C GLY A 182 -10.89 -10.30 6.19
N LEU A 183 -10.47 -11.12 7.17
CA LEU A 183 -9.08 -11.15 7.64
C LEU A 183 -8.09 -11.64 6.57
N ARG A 184 -8.50 -12.58 5.70
CA ARG A 184 -7.64 -13.10 4.62
C ARG A 184 -7.45 -12.08 3.49
N GLN A 185 -8.50 -11.33 3.14
CA GLN A 185 -8.49 -10.36 2.06
C GLN A 185 -8.11 -8.94 2.51
N MET A 186 -7.97 -8.71 3.82
CA MET A 186 -7.91 -7.37 4.41
C MET A 186 -9.09 -6.49 4.02
N ASP A 187 -10.28 -7.09 3.99
CA ASP A 187 -11.50 -6.33 3.81
C ASP A 187 -11.75 -5.50 5.08
N VAL A 188 -11.40 -4.22 5.00
CA VAL A 188 -11.51 -3.28 6.10
C VAL A 188 -12.96 -3.12 6.56
N ASP A 189 -13.95 -3.18 5.67
CA ASP A 189 -15.36 -3.05 6.05
C ASP A 189 -15.83 -4.25 6.87
N ILE A 190 -15.53 -5.46 6.41
CA ILE A 190 -15.85 -6.68 7.15
C ILE A 190 -15.13 -6.67 8.51
N ILE A 191 -13.83 -6.36 8.54
CA ILE A 191 -13.05 -6.36 9.78
C ILE A 191 -13.60 -5.33 10.78
N LEU A 192 -13.94 -4.13 10.33
CA LEU A 192 -14.54 -3.09 11.18
C LEU A 192 -15.90 -3.54 11.73
N LYS A 193 -16.79 -4.07 10.87
CA LYS A 193 -18.13 -4.53 11.29
C LYS A 193 -18.07 -5.74 12.21
N MET A 194 -17.04 -6.57 12.09
CA MET A 194 -16.81 -7.73 12.95
C MET A 194 -15.86 -7.46 14.13
N GLY A 195 -15.37 -6.23 14.32
CA GLY A 195 -14.43 -5.88 15.38
C GLY A 195 -14.91 -6.27 16.78
N PHE A 196 -16.19 -6.04 17.08
CA PHE A 196 -16.80 -6.45 18.35
C PHE A 196 -16.77 -7.98 18.53
N PHE A 197 -17.02 -8.73 17.45
CA PHE A 197 -17.00 -10.19 17.47
C PHE A 197 -15.58 -10.73 17.65
N ILE A 198 -14.59 -10.13 16.98
CA ILE A 198 -13.15 -10.44 17.16
C ILE A 198 -12.77 -10.27 18.63
N ARG A 199 -13.14 -9.14 19.25
CA ARG A 199 -12.92 -8.88 20.68
C ARG A 199 -13.59 -9.93 21.56
N HIS A 200 -14.87 -10.24 21.33
CA HIS A 200 -15.61 -11.22 22.12
C HIS A 200 -15.05 -12.63 22.01
N LEU A 201 -14.65 -13.03 20.80
CA LEU A 201 -14.07 -14.33 20.55
C LEU A 201 -12.69 -14.43 21.24
N HIS A 202 -11.84 -13.41 21.08
CA HIS A 202 -10.55 -13.34 21.76
C HIS A 202 -10.69 -13.41 23.29
N ASN A 203 -11.56 -12.57 23.87
CA ASN A 203 -11.73 -12.48 25.32
C ASN A 203 -12.28 -13.79 25.91
N HIS A 204 -13.24 -14.43 25.24
CA HIS A 204 -13.81 -15.68 25.69
C HIS A 204 -12.81 -16.85 25.61
N ILE A 205 -11.99 -16.91 24.55
CA ILE A 205 -10.86 -17.86 24.48
C ILE A 205 -9.86 -17.59 25.62
N ALA A 206 -9.54 -16.32 25.89
CA ALA A 206 -8.62 -15.95 26.96
C ALA A 206 -9.16 -16.27 28.37
N GLU A 207 -10.47 -16.15 28.57
CA GLU A 207 -11.14 -16.55 29.81
C GLU A 207 -11.05 -18.06 30.03
N LEU A 208 -11.48 -18.85 29.04
CA LEU A 208 -11.38 -20.31 29.09
C LEU A 208 -9.93 -20.77 29.24
N HIS A 209 -8.98 -20.10 28.58
CA HIS A 209 -7.55 -20.40 28.73
C HIS A 209 -7.11 -20.30 30.20
N ARG A 210 -7.52 -19.23 30.91
CA ARG A 210 -7.20 -19.04 32.33
C ARG A 210 -7.88 -20.09 33.22
N GLU A 211 -9.12 -20.44 32.92
CA GLU A 211 -9.87 -21.47 33.67
C GLU A 211 -9.25 -22.87 33.51
N GLN A 212 -8.84 -23.21 32.28
CA GLN A 212 -8.34 -24.54 31.91
C GLN A 212 -6.84 -24.72 32.20
N GLN A 213 -6.12 -23.64 32.54
CA GLN A 213 -4.66 -23.63 32.73
C GLN A 213 -4.16 -24.71 33.70
N SER A 214 -4.91 -24.99 34.75
CA SER A 214 -4.55 -25.99 35.78
C SER A 214 -4.85 -27.43 35.38
N SER A 215 -5.78 -27.64 34.45
CA SER A 215 -6.24 -28.96 34.01
C SER A 215 -5.54 -29.48 32.75
N MET A 216 -4.87 -28.61 32.01
CA MET A 216 -4.22 -28.97 30.75
C MET A 216 -2.92 -29.76 30.98
N PRO A 217 -2.62 -30.77 30.15
CA PRO A 217 -1.35 -31.48 30.20
C PRO A 217 -0.19 -30.53 29.84
N ILE A 218 0.98 -30.77 30.47
CA ILE A 218 2.17 -29.92 30.28
C ILE A 218 2.53 -29.82 28.79
N ASN A 219 2.54 -30.95 28.10
CA ASN A 219 2.78 -31.06 26.67
C ASN A 219 1.68 -31.86 25.99
N PHE A 220 1.16 -31.38 24.87
CA PHE A 220 0.23 -32.11 24.02
C PHE A 220 0.37 -31.73 22.54
N GLN A 221 -0.23 -32.54 21.66
CA GLN A 221 -0.24 -32.29 20.23
C GLN A 221 -1.65 -31.96 19.75
N VAL A 222 -1.71 -31.05 18.79
CA VAL A 222 -2.92 -30.77 18.02
C VAL A 222 -2.60 -30.80 16.54
N PHE A 223 -3.62 -31.11 15.75
CA PHE A 223 -3.52 -31.36 14.33
C PHE A 223 -4.41 -30.41 13.56
N ARG A 224 -3.96 -30.00 12.37
CA ARG A 224 -4.77 -29.26 11.42
C ARG A 224 -4.41 -29.68 10.00
N GLY A 225 -5.41 -30.09 9.22
CA GLY A 225 -5.25 -30.28 7.79
C GLY A 225 -5.72 -29.05 7.01
N GLN A 226 -5.02 -28.71 5.93
CA GLN A 226 -5.48 -27.69 4.98
C GLN A 226 -4.74 -27.76 3.65
N GLY A 227 -5.29 -27.07 2.66
CA GLY A 227 -4.60 -26.80 1.41
C GLY A 227 -3.62 -25.64 1.53
N LEU A 228 -2.59 -25.67 0.69
CA LEU A 228 -1.69 -24.55 0.51
C LEU A 228 -1.35 -24.38 -0.97
N SER A 229 -1.30 -23.15 -1.48
CA SER A 229 -0.85 -22.88 -2.85
C SER A 229 0.58 -23.40 -3.05
N MET A 230 0.93 -23.78 -4.27
CA MET A 230 2.31 -24.21 -4.55
C MET A 230 3.34 -23.12 -4.20
N GLU A 231 2.99 -21.84 -4.43
CA GLU A 231 3.84 -20.71 -4.11
C GLU A 231 4.09 -20.61 -2.60
N ASP A 232 3.03 -20.65 -1.80
CA ASP A 232 3.13 -20.54 -0.34
C ASP A 232 3.81 -21.76 0.27
N PHE A 233 3.64 -22.93 -0.34
CA PHE A 233 4.35 -24.12 0.08
C PHE A 233 5.86 -24.03 -0.17
N GLU A 234 6.28 -23.52 -1.32
CA GLU A 234 7.70 -23.29 -1.60
C GLU A 234 8.28 -22.19 -0.69
N LYS A 235 7.50 -21.15 -0.34
CA LYS A 235 7.87 -20.18 0.70
C LYS A 235 8.05 -20.86 2.06
N MET A 236 7.14 -21.74 2.46
CA MET A 236 7.24 -22.50 3.71
C MET A 236 8.50 -23.36 3.78
N LYS A 237 8.83 -24.08 2.69
CA LYS A 237 10.05 -24.89 2.62
C LYS A 237 11.32 -24.06 2.80
N LYS A 238 11.39 -22.90 2.14
CA LYS A 238 12.51 -21.95 2.28
C LYS A 238 12.61 -21.39 3.69
N THR A 239 11.49 -21.34 4.41
CA THR A 239 11.35 -20.85 5.78
C THR A 239 11.53 -21.94 6.85
N LYS A 240 11.98 -23.14 6.50
CA LYS A 240 12.24 -24.20 7.50
C LYS A 240 13.20 -23.70 8.61
N GLY A 241 12.83 -23.94 9.86
CA GLY A 241 13.53 -23.42 11.04
C GLY A 241 13.11 -22.01 11.43
N GLY A 242 12.26 -21.33 10.65
CA GLY A 242 11.73 -20.00 10.89
C GLY A 242 10.36 -19.98 11.57
N LEU A 243 9.77 -18.80 11.68
CA LEU A 243 8.43 -18.56 12.22
C LEU A 243 7.34 -18.60 11.14
N MET A 244 6.14 -18.94 11.57
CA MET A 244 4.91 -18.98 10.78
C MET A 244 3.76 -18.50 11.66
N SER A 245 2.87 -17.66 11.12
CA SER A 245 1.65 -17.24 11.83
C SER A 245 0.39 -17.64 11.10
N PHE A 246 -0.65 -17.94 11.87
CA PHE A 246 -2.01 -17.98 11.37
C PHE A 246 -2.68 -16.65 11.70
N ASN A 247 -3.11 -15.91 10.67
CA ASN A 247 -3.65 -14.56 10.84
C ASN A 247 -5.12 -14.56 11.29
N ASN A 248 -5.73 -15.74 11.31
CA ASN A 248 -7.12 -16.02 11.69
C ASN A 248 -7.17 -16.80 13.02
N PHE A 249 -8.36 -16.91 13.61
CA PHE A 249 -8.58 -17.81 14.75
C PHE A 249 -8.33 -19.25 14.32
N LEU A 250 -7.41 -19.92 15.00
CA LEU A 250 -6.88 -21.20 14.53
C LEU A 250 -7.60 -22.35 15.24
N SER A 251 -8.53 -22.99 14.52
CA SER A 251 -9.19 -24.22 14.96
C SER A 251 -8.32 -25.44 14.66
N THR A 252 -8.17 -26.33 15.64
CA THR A 252 -7.35 -27.54 15.58
C THR A 252 -8.03 -28.70 16.27
N SER A 253 -7.67 -29.93 15.89
CA SER A 253 -8.24 -31.17 16.44
C SER A 253 -7.18 -31.93 17.23
N ARG A 254 -7.59 -32.65 18.28
CA ARG A 254 -6.72 -33.68 18.90
C ARG A 254 -6.68 -34.97 18.08
N ASP A 255 -7.58 -35.16 17.12
CA ASP A 255 -7.57 -36.32 16.23
C ASP A 255 -6.80 -36.01 14.93
N ARG A 256 -5.65 -36.70 14.79
CA ARG A 256 -4.82 -36.65 13.58
C ARG A 256 -5.59 -37.11 12.34
N THR A 257 -6.44 -38.12 12.49
CA THR A 257 -7.16 -38.77 11.39
C THR A 257 -8.16 -37.81 10.75
N ILE A 258 -8.93 -37.10 11.57
CA ILE A 258 -9.89 -36.09 11.10
C ILE A 258 -9.16 -35.03 10.28
N SER A 259 -8.08 -34.47 10.82
CA SER A 259 -7.26 -33.45 10.15
C SER A 259 -6.69 -33.93 8.81
N LEU A 260 -6.15 -35.15 8.78
CA LEU A 260 -5.53 -35.72 7.59
C LEU A 260 -6.56 -36.05 6.50
N GLU A 261 -7.59 -36.82 6.85
CA GLU A 261 -8.53 -37.40 5.89
C GLU A 261 -9.60 -36.41 5.45
N SER A 262 -10.04 -35.50 6.33
CA SER A 262 -11.16 -34.58 6.05
C SER A 262 -10.70 -33.25 5.45
N PHE A 263 -9.44 -32.85 5.66
CA PHE A 263 -8.97 -31.51 5.24
C PHE A 263 -7.67 -31.54 4.41
N ALA A 264 -6.62 -32.21 4.87
CA ALA A 264 -5.33 -32.21 4.16
C ALA A 264 -5.40 -33.00 2.85
N ARG A 265 -5.93 -34.22 2.87
CA ARG A 265 -6.02 -35.09 1.69
C ARG A 265 -6.96 -34.52 0.60
N PRO A 266 -8.17 -34.01 0.91
CA PRO A 266 -9.04 -33.42 -0.11
C PRO A 266 -8.43 -32.19 -0.80
N ALA A 267 -7.57 -31.42 -0.11
CA ALA A 267 -6.89 -30.28 -0.71
C ALA A 267 -5.94 -30.65 -1.87
N THR A 268 -5.55 -31.92 -1.98
CA THR A 268 -4.78 -32.42 -3.13
C THR A 268 -5.62 -32.51 -4.41
N CYS A 269 -6.96 -32.46 -4.34
CA CYS A 269 -7.80 -32.47 -5.54
C CYS A 269 -7.61 -31.22 -6.41
N ASN A 270 -7.20 -30.08 -5.82
CA ASN A 270 -6.87 -28.88 -6.59
C ASN A 270 -5.44 -28.99 -7.14
N PRO A 271 -5.22 -28.95 -8.47
CA PRO A 271 -3.91 -29.17 -9.09
C PRO A 271 -2.86 -28.10 -8.73
N THR A 272 -3.30 -26.89 -8.35
CA THR A 272 -2.39 -25.77 -8.01
C THR A 272 -2.01 -25.71 -6.52
N SER A 273 -2.49 -26.65 -5.71
CA SER A 273 -2.22 -26.73 -4.28
C SER A 273 -1.62 -28.07 -3.85
N VAL A 274 -1.06 -28.06 -2.64
CA VAL A 274 -0.63 -29.24 -1.89
C VAL A 274 -1.50 -29.40 -0.64
N GLY A 275 -1.67 -30.64 -0.20
CA GLY A 275 -2.30 -30.96 1.07
C GLY A 275 -1.27 -30.97 2.19
N ILE A 276 -1.53 -30.23 3.26
CA ILE A 276 -0.64 -30.13 4.42
C ILE A 276 -1.36 -30.61 5.69
N LEU A 277 -0.73 -31.53 6.41
CA LEU A 277 -1.04 -31.87 7.79
C LEU A 277 -0.06 -31.16 8.72
N PHE A 278 -0.53 -30.12 9.40
CA PHE A 278 0.21 -29.49 10.49
C PHE A 278 0.08 -30.32 11.77
N ILE A 279 1.22 -30.61 12.39
CA ILE A 279 1.33 -31.23 13.71
C ILE A 279 1.94 -30.19 14.63
N MET A 280 1.16 -29.68 15.58
CA MET A 280 1.58 -28.59 16.46
C MET A 280 1.85 -29.13 17.86
N ASN A 281 3.08 -28.99 18.31
CA ASN A 281 3.52 -29.31 19.66
C ASN A 281 3.27 -28.10 20.57
N ILE A 282 2.44 -28.28 21.60
CA ILE A 282 2.07 -27.23 22.55
C ILE A 282 2.72 -27.53 23.89
N ASP A 283 3.59 -26.63 24.34
CA ASP A 283 4.15 -26.60 25.69
C ASP A 283 3.44 -25.49 26.50
N THR A 284 2.58 -25.92 27.42
CA THR A 284 1.77 -25.00 28.24
C THR A 284 2.62 -24.09 29.13
N ALA A 285 3.82 -24.49 29.55
CA ALA A 285 4.71 -23.65 30.37
C ALA A 285 5.30 -22.48 29.57
N VAL A 286 5.50 -22.67 28.26
CA VAL A 286 5.88 -21.60 27.31
C VAL A 286 4.69 -20.68 27.02
N CYS A 287 3.47 -21.25 26.96
CA CYS A 287 2.23 -20.52 26.66
C CYS A 287 1.85 -19.48 27.73
N ILE A 288 2.01 -19.84 29.01
CA ILE A 288 1.71 -18.94 30.14
C ILE A 288 2.52 -17.64 30.04
N LYS A 289 3.69 -17.70 29.39
CA LYS A 289 4.57 -16.56 29.17
C LYS A 289 4.36 -15.88 27.81
N SER A 290 3.71 -16.51 26.82
CA SER A 290 3.68 -16.05 25.42
C SER A 290 2.47 -15.19 25.01
N SER A 291 1.59 -14.83 25.95
CA SER A 291 0.42 -13.94 25.73
C SER A 291 -0.58 -14.39 24.65
N THR A 292 -0.46 -15.60 24.10
CA THR A 292 -1.37 -16.11 23.05
C THR A 292 -2.39 -17.07 23.66
N PRO A 293 -3.65 -16.67 23.85
CA PRO A 293 -4.65 -17.51 24.48
C PRO A 293 -5.16 -18.60 23.52
N PHE A 294 -5.39 -19.78 24.07
CA PHE A 294 -6.05 -20.92 23.43
C PHE A 294 -6.90 -21.69 24.44
N ALA A 295 -7.94 -22.38 23.99
CA ALA A 295 -8.79 -23.15 24.89
C ALA A 295 -9.31 -24.42 24.21
N GLU A 296 -9.58 -25.44 25.01
CA GLU A 296 -10.45 -26.54 24.59
C GLU A 296 -11.89 -26.04 24.55
N VAL A 297 -12.53 -26.21 23.39
CA VAL A 297 -13.86 -25.63 23.11
C VAL A 297 -14.96 -26.68 22.94
N SER A 298 -14.64 -27.97 23.09
CA SER A 298 -15.57 -29.11 22.95
C SER A 298 -16.91 -28.94 23.70
N LYS A 299 -16.91 -28.26 24.86
CA LYS A 299 -18.09 -28.05 25.71
C LYS A 299 -18.93 -26.82 25.36
N VAL A 300 -18.35 -25.86 24.63
CA VAL A 300 -18.94 -24.54 24.35
C VAL A 300 -19.09 -24.25 22.85
N SER A 301 -18.53 -25.09 21.98
CA SER A 301 -18.67 -25.02 20.53
C SER A 301 -20.09 -25.41 20.08
N TYR A 302 -20.39 -25.14 18.82
CA TYR A 302 -21.63 -25.57 18.18
C TYR A 302 -21.74 -27.10 18.12
N TYR A 303 -20.63 -27.77 17.83
CA TYR A 303 -20.50 -29.23 17.75
C TYR A 303 -20.21 -29.85 19.12
N LYS A 304 -21.00 -29.44 20.11
CA LYS A 304 -20.77 -29.78 21.51
C LYS A 304 -20.60 -31.30 21.71
N ASP A 305 -19.51 -31.68 22.37
CA ASP A 305 -19.13 -33.07 22.69
C ASP A 305 -18.91 -33.98 21.45
N GLN A 306 -18.75 -33.42 20.24
CA GLN A 306 -18.50 -34.19 19.00
C GLN A 306 -17.02 -34.28 18.62
N GLU A 307 -16.22 -33.27 18.99
CA GLU A 307 -14.79 -33.22 18.68
C GLU A 307 -14.01 -32.57 19.82
N GLU A 308 -12.82 -33.11 20.12
CA GLU A 308 -11.85 -32.48 21.02
C GLU A 308 -11.10 -31.35 20.29
N GLU A 309 -11.83 -30.26 20.06
CA GLU A 309 -11.32 -29.07 19.37
C GLU A 309 -10.54 -28.16 20.33
N ILE A 310 -9.34 -27.74 19.92
CA ILE A 310 -8.57 -26.65 20.54
C ILE A 310 -8.61 -25.44 19.62
N LEU A 311 -9.09 -24.31 20.13
CA LEU A 311 -9.19 -23.06 19.41
C LEU A 311 -8.16 -22.06 19.94
N PHE A 312 -7.32 -21.55 19.05
CA PHE A 312 -6.34 -20.50 19.34
C PHE A 312 -6.85 -19.14 18.86
N SER A 313 -6.48 -18.10 19.60
CA SER A 313 -6.68 -16.72 19.14
C SER A 313 -5.94 -16.43 17.82
N THR A 314 -6.39 -15.40 17.09
CA THR A 314 -5.65 -14.84 15.93
C THR A 314 -4.21 -14.49 16.29
N HIS A 315 -3.33 -14.56 15.29
CA HIS A 315 -1.90 -14.19 15.37
C HIS A 315 -1.08 -15.13 16.24
N THR A 316 -1.50 -16.41 16.29
CA THR A 316 -0.73 -17.47 16.92
C THR A 316 0.48 -17.80 16.04
N ILE A 317 1.66 -17.81 16.65
CA ILE A 317 2.94 -17.99 15.96
C ILE A 317 3.56 -19.32 16.34
N PHE A 318 4.05 -20.02 15.33
CA PHE A 318 4.73 -21.30 15.44
C PHE A 318 6.10 -21.25 14.77
N ARG A 319 7.05 -22.02 15.28
CA ARG A 319 8.30 -22.33 14.60
C ARG A 319 8.12 -23.57 13.74
N ILE A 320 8.64 -23.52 12.51
CA ILE A 320 8.62 -24.63 11.55
C ILE A 320 9.80 -25.55 11.84
N ASP A 321 9.56 -26.73 12.39
CA ASP A 321 10.63 -27.66 12.77
C ASP A 321 11.04 -28.56 11.60
N HIS A 322 10.09 -29.37 11.13
CA HIS A 322 10.32 -30.41 10.12
C HIS A 322 9.21 -30.40 9.08
N ILE A 323 9.58 -30.62 7.82
CA ILE A 323 8.66 -30.77 6.69
C ILE A 323 8.99 -32.10 6.04
N GLU A 324 7.99 -32.99 5.98
CA GLU A 324 8.14 -34.37 5.52
C GLU A 324 7.06 -34.72 4.52
N HIS A 325 7.40 -35.56 3.54
CA HIS A 325 6.44 -36.05 2.55
C HIS A 325 5.62 -37.19 3.16
N ILE A 326 4.29 -37.14 3.02
CA ILE A 326 3.43 -38.27 3.38
C ILE A 326 3.27 -39.13 2.12
N LYS A 327 3.80 -40.35 2.18
CA LYS A 327 3.62 -41.33 1.10
C LYS A 327 2.14 -41.69 1.01
N ASP A 328 1.53 -41.31 -0.09
CA ASP A 328 0.15 -41.64 -0.41
C ASP A 328 0.06 -42.39 -1.75
N GLN A 329 -0.83 -43.37 -1.84
CA GLN A 329 -0.96 -44.23 -3.03
C GLN A 329 -1.59 -43.50 -4.21
N HIS A 330 -2.32 -42.40 -3.96
CA HIS A 330 -3.11 -41.70 -4.96
C HIS A 330 -2.49 -40.36 -5.38
N THR A 331 -1.71 -39.70 -4.51
CA THR A 331 -1.09 -38.41 -4.82
C THR A 331 0.31 -38.26 -4.22
N ASN A 332 1.21 -37.55 -4.91
CA ASN A 332 2.52 -37.16 -4.35
C ASN A 332 2.51 -35.76 -3.72
N ARG A 333 1.33 -35.19 -3.46
CA ARG A 333 1.15 -33.78 -3.07
C ARG A 333 0.71 -33.59 -1.62
N LEU A 334 0.93 -34.61 -0.78
CA LEU A 334 0.56 -34.63 0.63
C LEU A 334 1.80 -34.53 1.52
N TRP A 335 1.79 -33.62 2.49
CA TRP A 335 2.95 -33.32 3.34
C TRP A 335 2.55 -33.18 4.80
N GLN A 336 3.50 -33.47 5.69
CA GLN A 336 3.41 -33.25 7.12
C GLN A 336 4.37 -32.12 7.53
N VAL A 337 3.91 -31.22 8.37
CA VAL A 337 4.70 -30.10 8.87
C VAL A 337 4.62 -30.07 10.39
N ASN A 338 5.75 -30.32 11.06
CA ASN A 338 5.85 -30.25 12.51
C ASN A 338 6.13 -28.80 12.91
N LEU A 339 5.32 -28.31 13.83
CA LEU A 339 5.32 -26.96 14.34
C LEU A 339 5.48 -26.98 15.86
N THR A 340 6.20 -26.00 16.40
CA THR A 340 6.27 -25.77 17.85
C THR A 340 5.78 -24.37 18.16
N LEU A 341 4.90 -24.21 19.15
CA LEU A 341 4.39 -22.89 19.49
C LEU A 341 5.53 -21.95 19.94
N ALA A 342 5.65 -20.79 19.30
CA ALA A 342 6.65 -19.80 19.67
C ALA A 342 6.21 -19.05 20.93
N GLY A 343 7.12 -18.87 21.88
CA GLY A 343 6.87 -18.08 23.08
C GLY A 343 7.88 -16.97 23.29
N ASN A 344 7.70 -16.16 24.34
CA ASN A 344 8.52 -14.99 24.62
C ASN A 344 10.03 -15.26 24.77
N GLN A 345 10.47 -16.51 24.86
CA GLN A 345 11.90 -16.87 24.89
C GLN A 345 12.51 -17.04 23.49
N ASP A 346 11.67 -17.09 22.47
CA ASP A 346 12.09 -17.17 21.07
C ASP A 346 12.61 -15.80 20.61
N ASN A 347 13.89 -15.73 20.23
CA ASN A 347 14.56 -14.48 19.88
C ASN A 347 13.94 -13.80 18.63
N ASP A 348 13.47 -14.59 17.67
CA ASP A 348 12.85 -14.04 16.46
C ASP A 348 11.46 -13.48 16.78
N PHE A 349 10.74 -14.14 17.69
CA PHE A 349 9.46 -13.63 18.21
C PHE A 349 9.62 -12.37 19.07
N GLN A 350 10.70 -12.26 19.86
CA GLN A 350 11.00 -11.04 20.60
C GLN A 350 11.30 -9.86 19.66
N LYS A 351 12.10 -10.08 18.61
CA LYS A 351 12.37 -9.04 17.59
C LYS A 351 11.07 -8.60 16.91
N LEU A 352 10.21 -9.55 16.56
CA LEU A 352 8.88 -9.30 16.00
C LEU A 352 8.04 -8.40 16.91
N THR A 353 7.95 -8.75 18.19
CA THR A 353 7.17 -8.02 19.20
C THR A 353 7.72 -6.60 19.40
N VAL A 354 9.04 -6.46 19.53
CA VAL A 354 9.69 -5.14 19.65
C VAL A 354 9.43 -4.28 18.41
N HIS A 355 9.43 -4.88 17.22
CA HIS A 355 9.14 -4.16 15.98
C HIS A 355 7.70 -3.65 15.95
N LEU A 356 6.72 -4.50 16.22
CA LEU A 356 5.31 -4.10 16.34
C LEU A 356 5.16 -2.98 17.37
N CYS A 357 5.74 -3.12 18.56
CA CYS A 357 5.70 -2.08 19.59
C CYS A 357 6.28 -0.74 19.12
N LYS A 358 7.36 -0.74 18.31
CA LYS A 358 7.94 0.49 17.75
C LYS A 358 7.07 1.12 16.68
N GLU A 359 6.42 0.32 15.84
CA GLU A 359 5.45 0.83 14.87
C GLU A 359 4.23 1.48 15.56
N LEU A 360 4.01 1.08 16.82
CA LEU A 360 2.94 1.53 17.71
C LEU A 360 3.30 2.66 18.66
N GLU A 361 4.56 3.09 18.72
CA GLU A 361 4.98 4.21 19.58
C GLU A 361 4.33 5.56 19.21
N VAL A 362 3.47 5.61 18.18
CA VAL A 362 2.77 6.82 17.77
C VAL A 362 1.26 6.57 17.60
N VAL A 363 0.51 7.14 18.56
CA VAL A 363 -0.90 7.59 18.59
C VAL A 363 -1.98 6.70 19.25
N GLY A 364 -2.21 6.96 20.54
CA GLY A 364 -3.51 6.83 21.22
C GLY A 364 -4.01 5.40 21.54
N THR A 365 -5.18 5.30 22.18
CA THR A 365 -5.80 4.02 22.57
C THR A 365 -7.17 3.85 21.92
N GLY A 366 -7.57 2.59 21.69
CA GLY A 366 -8.87 2.22 21.13
C GLY A 366 -9.18 2.91 19.79
N TRP A 367 -10.32 3.60 19.72
CA TRP A 367 -10.83 4.23 18.51
C TRP A 367 -9.86 5.24 17.86
N SER A 368 -9.03 5.95 18.64
CA SER A 368 -8.09 6.90 18.05
C SER A 368 -6.98 6.21 17.27
N ARG A 369 -6.55 5.03 17.75
CA ARG A 369 -5.51 4.22 17.12
C ARG A 369 -6.03 3.56 15.85
N LEU A 370 -7.29 3.11 15.88
CA LEU A 370 -7.97 2.57 14.70
C LEU A 370 -7.98 3.57 13.53
N GLY A 371 -8.27 4.84 13.79
CA GLY A 371 -8.25 5.86 12.73
C GLY A 371 -6.89 6.00 12.04
N VAL A 372 -5.77 5.92 12.78
CA VAL A 372 -4.41 5.96 12.18
C VAL A 372 -4.15 4.70 11.35
N ILE A 373 -4.59 3.54 11.82
CA ILE A 373 -4.46 2.29 11.07
C ILE A 373 -5.28 2.35 9.77
N LEU A 374 -6.48 2.92 9.79
CA LEU A 374 -7.31 3.10 8.59
C LEU A 374 -6.60 3.98 7.54
N ILE A 375 -5.94 5.06 7.96
CA ILE A 375 -5.13 5.89 7.06
C ILE A 375 -4.00 5.05 6.44
N LYS A 376 -3.27 4.28 7.26
CA LYS A 376 -2.19 3.39 6.78
C LYS A 376 -2.68 2.29 5.83
N LEU A 377 -3.94 1.90 5.91
CA LEU A 377 -4.59 0.93 5.02
C LEU A 377 -5.16 1.57 3.75
N GLY A 378 -5.01 2.88 3.57
CA GLY A 378 -5.52 3.60 2.40
C GLY A 378 -7.01 3.93 2.49
N GLU A 379 -7.57 4.01 3.70
CA GLU A 379 -9.00 4.24 3.97
C GLU A 379 -9.27 5.57 4.71
N PRO A 380 -8.82 6.72 4.16
CA PRO A 380 -8.90 8.00 4.85
C PRO A 380 -10.34 8.49 5.06
N ALA A 381 -11.30 8.10 4.21
CA ALA A 381 -12.71 8.46 4.39
C ALA A 381 -13.33 7.80 5.63
N LYS A 382 -12.97 6.53 5.90
CA LYS A 382 -13.40 5.82 7.11
C LYS A 382 -12.77 6.43 8.36
N ALA A 383 -11.49 6.79 8.27
CA ALA A 383 -10.79 7.52 9.32
C ALA A 383 -11.45 8.89 9.61
N GLU A 384 -11.83 9.63 8.56
CA GLU A 384 -12.54 10.91 8.68
C GLU A 384 -13.83 10.76 9.49
N HIS A 385 -14.69 9.83 9.06
CA HIS A 385 -15.98 9.58 9.70
C HIS A 385 -15.80 9.20 11.17
N LEU A 386 -14.83 8.32 11.46
CA LEU A 386 -14.51 7.89 12.81
C LEU A 386 -14.09 9.08 13.69
N TYR A 387 -13.13 9.88 13.25
CA TYR A 387 -12.65 11.00 14.07
C TYR A 387 -13.69 12.11 14.24
N GLN A 388 -14.60 12.32 13.27
CA GLN A 388 -15.74 13.22 13.45
C GLN A 388 -16.66 12.75 14.58
N LEU A 389 -17.03 11.46 14.57
CA LEU A 389 -17.86 10.87 15.62
C LEU A 389 -17.18 10.90 17.00
N LEU A 390 -15.86 10.66 17.05
CA LEU A 390 -15.09 10.79 18.29
C LEU A 390 -15.04 12.24 18.78
N LEU A 391 -14.89 13.20 17.87
CA LEU A 391 -14.88 14.62 18.22
C LEU A 391 -16.23 15.07 18.78
N GLU A 392 -17.35 14.62 18.22
CA GLU A 392 -18.70 14.92 18.72
C GLU A 392 -18.95 14.37 20.13
N LYS A 393 -18.39 13.20 20.43
CA LYS A 393 -18.53 12.51 21.72
C LYS A 393 -17.49 12.94 22.77
N ALA A 394 -16.47 13.70 22.38
CA ALA A 394 -15.34 14.02 23.25
C ALA A 394 -15.76 14.88 24.45
N SER A 395 -15.61 14.35 25.65
CA SER A 395 -15.95 15.04 26.91
C SER A 395 -14.86 16.00 27.39
N SER A 396 -13.59 15.69 27.10
CA SER A 396 -12.43 16.50 27.50
C SER A 396 -11.87 17.27 26.32
N ASP A 397 -11.46 18.51 26.58
CA ASP A 397 -10.76 19.34 25.61
C ASP A 397 -9.44 18.69 25.15
N GLY A 398 -8.84 17.82 25.98
CA GLY A 398 -7.65 17.01 25.64
C GLY A 398 -7.88 16.17 24.40
N TYR A 399 -8.97 15.40 24.44
CA TYR A 399 -9.38 14.55 23.33
C TYR A 399 -9.87 15.38 22.15
N LYS A 400 -10.59 16.48 22.37
CA LYS A 400 -10.99 17.38 21.27
C LYS A 400 -9.78 17.90 20.51
N ALA A 401 -8.75 18.38 21.20
CA ALA A 401 -7.52 18.84 20.55
C ALA A 401 -6.88 17.71 19.74
N GLN A 402 -6.74 16.52 20.32
CA GLN A 402 -6.17 15.36 19.63
C GLN A 402 -6.98 14.95 18.39
N TYR A 403 -8.31 14.87 18.47
CA TYR A 403 -9.15 14.49 17.34
C TYR A 403 -9.17 15.56 16.25
N ASN A 404 -9.09 16.85 16.61
CA ASN A 404 -8.88 17.91 15.62
C ASN A 404 -7.51 17.74 14.91
N LEU A 405 -6.44 17.38 15.62
CA LEU A 405 -5.15 17.07 14.97
C LEU A 405 -5.27 15.90 13.98
N GLN A 406 -5.95 14.81 14.38
CA GLN A 406 -6.12 13.66 13.50
C GLN A 406 -7.01 13.97 12.29
N LEU A 407 -8.10 14.71 12.46
CA LEU A 407 -8.92 15.18 11.35
C LEU A 407 -8.13 16.07 10.39
N GLY A 408 -7.29 16.96 10.92
CA GLY A 408 -6.40 17.78 10.09
C GLY A 408 -5.47 16.91 9.23
N MET A 409 -4.89 15.84 9.81
CA MET A 409 -4.06 14.88 9.07
C MET A 409 -4.85 14.14 7.99
N VAL A 410 -6.04 13.64 8.33
CA VAL A 410 -6.92 12.97 7.36
C VAL A 410 -7.28 13.89 6.18
N TYR A 411 -7.68 15.13 6.45
CA TYR A 411 -8.01 16.07 5.38
C TYR A 411 -6.79 16.47 4.54
N GLN A 412 -5.60 16.50 5.15
CA GLN A 412 -4.35 16.70 4.42
C GLN A 412 -4.07 15.52 3.49
N ASP A 413 -4.23 14.28 3.95
CA ASP A 413 -4.03 13.06 3.17
C ASP A 413 -5.09 12.88 2.07
N ILE A 414 -6.27 13.48 2.24
CA ILE A 414 -7.33 13.56 1.23
C ILE A 414 -7.08 14.72 0.22
N GLY A 415 -6.12 15.61 0.49
CA GLY A 415 -5.84 16.77 -0.35
C GLY A 415 -6.82 17.94 -0.17
N GLN A 416 -7.59 17.98 0.92
CA GLN A 416 -8.46 19.11 1.31
C GLN A 416 -7.74 20.04 2.29
N TYR A 417 -6.71 20.74 1.80
CA TYR A 417 -5.79 21.51 2.63
C TYR A 417 -6.45 22.66 3.41
N SER A 418 -7.46 23.32 2.86
CA SER A 418 -8.20 24.38 3.58
C SER A 418 -8.91 23.86 4.81
N LYS A 419 -9.58 22.70 4.71
CA LYS A 419 -10.20 22.05 5.86
C LYS A 419 -9.15 21.59 6.86
N ALA A 420 -8.06 20.98 6.40
CA ALA A 420 -6.96 20.57 7.27
C ALA A 420 -6.46 21.73 8.14
N MET A 421 -6.28 22.92 7.55
CA MET A 421 -5.88 24.13 8.27
C MET A 421 -6.86 24.47 9.40
N THR A 422 -8.17 24.49 9.10
CA THR A 422 -9.18 24.84 10.12
C THR A 422 -9.17 23.89 11.32
N PHE A 423 -8.92 22.60 11.11
CA PHE A 423 -8.83 21.62 12.19
C PHE A 423 -7.55 21.79 13.01
N TYR A 424 -6.41 22.06 12.36
CA TYR A 424 -5.18 22.34 13.08
C TYR A 424 -5.25 23.64 13.90
N GLU A 425 -5.86 24.70 13.36
CA GLU A 425 -6.07 25.97 14.09
C GLU A 425 -6.96 25.74 15.33
N ARG A 426 -8.06 25.00 15.19
CA ARG A 426 -8.91 24.61 16.34
C ARG A 426 -8.12 23.83 17.39
N ALA A 427 -7.26 22.89 16.96
CA ALA A 427 -6.42 22.15 17.90
C ALA A 427 -5.44 23.06 18.66
N ILE A 428 -4.90 24.09 18.01
CA ILE A 428 -4.04 25.11 18.64
C ILE A 428 -4.82 25.90 19.69
N ASP A 429 -5.99 26.41 19.31
CA ASP A 429 -6.80 27.26 20.20
C ASP A 429 -7.21 26.50 21.46
N ILE A 430 -7.72 25.28 21.28
CA ILE A 430 -8.06 24.39 22.41
C ILE A 430 -6.81 24.11 23.27
N SER A 431 -5.66 23.80 22.65
CA SER A 431 -4.43 23.48 23.40
C SER A 431 -3.87 24.66 24.21
N LYS A 432 -4.12 25.90 23.76
CA LYS A 432 -3.73 27.13 24.48
C LYS A 432 -4.65 27.42 25.67
N GLU A 433 -5.95 27.13 25.53
CA GLU A 433 -6.97 27.40 26.55
C GLU A 433 -6.96 26.37 27.70
N MET A 434 -6.34 25.21 27.50
CA MET A 434 -6.12 24.19 28.54
C MET A 434 -5.34 24.72 29.75
N SER A 435 -5.66 24.20 30.94
CA SER A 435 -4.94 24.47 32.18
C SER A 435 -4.43 23.18 32.84
N PRO A 436 -3.11 22.90 32.83
CA PRO A 436 -2.05 23.67 32.15
C PRO A 436 -2.09 23.47 30.62
N PRO A 437 -1.59 24.42 29.82
CA PRO A 437 -1.51 24.27 28.38
C PRO A 437 -0.73 23.03 27.96
N SER A 438 -1.26 22.26 27.01
CA SER A 438 -0.56 21.07 26.50
C SER A 438 0.54 21.48 25.52
N GLN A 439 1.75 21.68 26.05
CA GLN A 439 2.92 22.09 25.24
C GLN A 439 3.20 21.11 24.09
N LEU A 440 3.02 19.80 24.33
CA LEU A 440 3.30 18.79 23.31
C LEU A 440 2.22 18.75 22.20
N ASN A 441 0.93 18.90 22.54
CA ASN A 441 -0.13 19.01 21.53
C ASN A 441 0.05 20.28 20.71
N LEU A 442 0.38 21.40 21.37
CA LEU A 442 0.65 22.67 20.70
C LEU A 442 1.83 22.56 19.72
N ALA A 443 2.94 21.92 20.14
CA ALA A 443 4.07 21.67 19.26
C ALA A 443 3.71 20.75 18.09
N THR A 444 2.87 19.73 18.32
CA THR A 444 2.39 18.82 17.26
C THR A 444 1.49 19.56 16.26
N ALA A 445 0.60 20.43 16.74
CA ALA A 445 -0.25 21.25 15.89
C ALA A 445 0.59 22.18 14.99
N TYR A 446 1.55 22.90 15.56
CA TYR A 446 2.47 23.74 14.78
C TYR A 446 3.30 22.94 13.78
N ASN A 447 3.73 21.72 14.14
CA ASN A 447 4.42 20.83 13.23
C ASN A 447 3.53 20.44 12.04
N ASN A 448 2.26 20.11 12.28
CA ASN A 448 1.33 19.70 11.23
C ASN A 448 0.91 20.87 10.33
N ILE A 449 0.73 22.08 10.89
CA ILE A 449 0.56 23.31 10.10
C ILE A 449 1.80 23.59 9.26
N GLY A 450 3.00 23.34 9.80
CA GLY A 450 4.25 23.42 9.05
C GLY A 450 4.21 22.53 7.80
N ALA A 451 3.85 21.26 7.97
CA ALA A 451 3.72 20.30 6.87
C ALA A 451 2.63 20.69 5.87
N LEU A 452 1.51 21.21 6.35
CA LEU A 452 0.43 21.67 5.50
C LEU A 452 0.83 22.88 4.64
N ASN A 453 1.49 23.87 5.24
CA ASN A 453 1.98 25.04 4.52
C ASN A 453 3.04 24.67 3.50
N ASP A 454 3.89 23.69 3.82
CA ASP A 454 4.89 23.14 2.89
C ASP A 454 4.20 22.52 1.66
N ASN A 455 3.19 21.66 1.89
CA ASN A 455 2.36 21.08 0.82
C ASN A 455 1.57 22.12 0.02
N MET A 456 1.32 23.30 0.59
CA MET A 456 0.66 24.42 -0.09
C MET A 456 1.66 25.35 -0.82
N GLY A 457 2.96 25.09 -0.76
CA GLY A 457 4.01 25.92 -1.35
C GLY A 457 4.25 27.23 -0.59
N GLU A 458 3.77 27.34 0.66
CA GLU A 458 3.93 28.52 1.53
C GLU A 458 5.15 28.35 2.46
N TYR A 459 6.34 28.16 1.88
CA TYR A 459 7.55 27.75 2.59
C TYR A 459 7.95 28.65 3.77
N SER A 460 7.76 29.97 3.67
CA SER A 460 8.05 30.90 4.77
C SER A 460 7.15 30.68 5.99
N LYS A 461 5.86 30.37 5.77
CA LYS A 461 4.92 30.04 6.86
C LYS A 461 5.19 28.63 7.40
N ALA A 462 5.63 27.70 6.54
CA ALA A 462 6.05 26.37 6.95
C ALA A 462 7.23 26.44 7.92
N LEU A 463 8.30 27.17 7.55
CA LEU A 463 9.46 27.41 8.42
C LEU A 463 9.06 28.02 9.76
N SER A 464 8.28 29.10 9.75
CA SER A 464 7.83 29.76 10.99
C SER A 464 7.07 28.80 11.92
N SER A 465 6.22 27.94 11.36
CA SER A 465 5.46 26.96 12.14
C SER A 465 6.36 25.86 12.71
N TYR A 466 7.29 25.33 11.91
CA TYR A 466 8.25 24.34 12.38
C TYR A 466 9.22 24.88 13.43
N GLU A 467 9.70 26.10 13.27
CA GLU A 467 10.54 26.81 14.24
C GLU A 467 9.79 26.97 15.57
N ARG A 468 8.51 27.36 15.52
CA ARG A 468 7.67 27.48 16.71
C ARG A 468 7.49 26.14 17.42
N SER A 469 7.23 25.07 16.68
CA SER A 469 7.18 23.69 17.21
C SER A 469 8.51 23.31 17.87
N LEU A 470 9.65 23.62 17.23
CA LEU A 470 10.98 23.35 17.75
C LEU A 470 11.28 24.12 19.04
N GLU A 471 10.92 25.40 19.12
CA GLU A 471 11.06 26.21 20.35
C GLU A 471 10.32 25.58 21.54
N ILE A 472 9.07 25.19 21.34
CA ILE A 472 8.26 24.56 22.40
C ILE A 472 8.90 23.24 22.83
N LYS A 473 9.33 22.41 21.87
CA LYS A 473 9.98 21.12 22.16
C LYS A 473 11.32 21.29 22.88
N LYS A 474 12.10 22.34 22.61
CA LYS A 474 13.35 22.63 23.34
C LYS A 474 13.12 22.95 24.81
N ILE A 475 11.97 23.53 25.15
CA ILE A 475 11.57 23.81 26.53
C ILE A 475 11.02 22.54 27.19
N ALA A 476 10.19 21.79 26.46
CA ALA A 476 9.46 20.65 27.01
C ALA A 476 10.27 19.33 27.08
N LEU A 477 11.33 19.18 26.27
CA LEU A 477 12.04 17.92 26.09
C LEU A 477 13.56 18.06 26.36
N PRO A 478 14.24 16.97 26.77
CA PRO A 478 15.69 16.96 26.93
C PRO A 478 16.45 17.31 25.62
N PRO A 479 17.70 17.85 25.71
CA PRO A 479 18.46 18.35 24.55
C PRO A 479 18.70 17.34 23.41
N ASN A 480 18.76 16.04 23.71
CA ASN A 480 18.97 14.96 22.74
C ASN A 480 17.69 14.14 22.49
N HIS A 481 16.51 14.68 22.79
CA HIS A 481 15.28 13.94 22.56
C HIS A 481 15.01 13.74 21.06
N PRO A 482 14.64 12.54 20.57
CA PRO A 482 14.37 12.26 19.15
C PRO A 482 13.32 13.19 18.49
N GLY A 483 12.41 13.75 19.28
CA GLY A 483 11.44 14.75 18.84
C GLY A 483 12.06 16.10 18.37
N LEU A 484 13.24 16.46 18.88
CA LEU A 484 14.00 17.63 18.41
C LEU A 484 14.60 17.34 17.04
N ALA A 485 15.19 16.15 16.86
CA ALA A 485 15.71 15.69 15.56
C ALA A 485 14.62 15.67 14.48
N THR A 486 13.42 15.19 14.82
CA THR A 486 12.26 15.23 13.90
C THR A 486 11.95 16.66 13.44
N SER A 487 12.06 17.64 14.35
CA SER A 487 11.77 19.04 14.02
C SER A 487 12.87 19.66 13.14
N TYR A 488 14.15 19.36 13.42
CA TYR A 488 15.24 19.76 12.53
C TYR A 488 15.13 19.12 11.14
N ASN A 489 14.74 17.84 11.08
CA ASN A 489 14.51 17.16 9.81
C ASN A 489 13.40 17.86 9.00
N ASN A 490 12.27 18.20 9.63
CA ASN A 490 11.18 18.86 8.92
C ASN A 490 11.56 20.26 8.41
N ILE A 491 12.39 21.00 9.16
CA ILE A 491 12.97 22.27 8.68
C ILE A 491 13.91 22.02 7.49
N GLY A 492 14.70 20.94 7.53
CA GLY A 492 15.53 20.49 6.42
C GLY A 492 14.73 20.22 5.15
N ASN A 493 13.56 19.56 5.26
CA ASN A 493 12.64 19.33 4.14
C ASN A 493 12.23 20.64 3.47
N VAL A 494 11.84 21.66 4.24
CA VAL A 494 11.42 22.95 3.67
C VAL A 494 12.57 23.65 2.94
N TYR A 495 13.79 23.59 3.48
CA TYR A 495 14.95 24.15 2.77
C TYR A 495 15.28 23.38 1.48
N ASP A 496 15.07 22.07 1.44
CA ASP A 496 15.25 21.26 0.23
C ASP A 496 14.19 21.64 -0.83
N GLU A 497 12.93 21.75 -0.44
CA GLU A 497 11.83 22.22 -1.30
C GLU A 497 12.00 23.67 -1.77
N MET A 498 12.72 24.51 -1.02
CA MET A 498 13.12 25.86 -1.44
C MET A 498 14.33 25.88 -2.39
N GLY A 499 14.95 24.72 -2.66
CA GLY A 499 16.18 24.59 -3.45
C GLY A 499 17.46 24.99 -2.70
N GLU A 500 17.39 25.27 -1.39
CA GLU A 500 18.53 25.63 -0.54
C GLU A 500 19.24 24.40 0.00
N CYS A 501 19.74 23.56 -0.91
CA CYS A 501 20.29 22.23 -0.64
C CYS A 501 21.38 22.22 0.46
N SER A 502 22.26 23.23 0.51
CA SER A 502 23.30 23.33 1.54
C SER A 502 22.73 23.55 2.95
N LYS A 503 21.64 24.31 3.10
CA LYS A 503 20.98 24.47 4.40
C LYS A 503 20.21 23.21 4.77
N ALA A 504 19.54 22.59 3.81
CA ALA A 504 18.85 21.32 4.01
C ALA A 504 19.80 20.26 4.61
N LEU A 505 20.99 20.08 4.01
CA LEU A 505 22.03 19.17 4.54
C LEU A 505 22.42 19.50 5.99
N GLN A 506 22.68 20.77 6.32
CA GLN A 506 23.04 21.15 7.70
C GLN A 506 21.96 20.76 8.72
N TYR A 507 20.68 20.96 8.38
CA TYR A 507 19.56 20.58 9.25
C TYR A 507 19.38 19.07 9.35
N TYR A 508 19.55 18.34 8.26
CA TYR A 508 19.49 16.87 8.27
C TYR A 508 20.66 16.25 9.05
N GLU A 509 21.87 16.77 8.90
CA GLU A 509 23.05 16.33 9.65
C GLU A 509 22.85 16.54 11.15
N LYS A 510 22.34 17.71 11.55
CA LYS A 510 22.00 18.00 12.94
C LYS A 510 20.92 17.06 13.50
N ALA A 511 19.89 16.76 12.71
CA ALA A 511 18.89 15.76 13.10
C ALA A 511 19.53 14.38 13.28
N GLN A 512 20.42 13.99 12.36
CA GLN A 512 21.12 12.72 12.39
C GLN A 512 22.05 12.58 13.60
N GLU A 513 22.76 13.65 14.00
CA GLU A 513 23.59 13.67 15.20
C GLU A 513 22.78 13.35 16.46
N ILE A 514 21.63 14.00 16.63
CA ILE A 514 20.74 13.76 17.76
C ILE A 514 20.22 12.32 17.73
N TRP A 515 19.77 11.82 16.57
CA TRP A 515 19.29 10.44 16.45
C TRP A 515 20.39 9.40 16.72
N LYS A 516 21.63 9.63 16.29
CA LYS A 516 22.78 8.74 16.58
C LYS A 516 23.08 8.64 18.08
N ILE A 517 22.83 9.71 18.84
CA ILE A 517 23.01 9.72 20.30
C ILE A 517 21.81 9.06 20.99
N ALA A 518 20.59 9.34 20.52
CA ALA A 518 19.36 9.01 21.23
C ALA A 518 18.78 7.63 20.89
N LEU A 519 19.16 7.05 19.75
CA LEU A 519 18.55 5.84 19.22
C LEU A 519 19.62 4.76 18.92
N PRO A 520 19.22 3.46 18.88
CA PRO A 520 20.11 2.40 18.43
C PRO A 520 20.68 2.65 17.02
N PRO A 521 21.90 2.17 16.70
CA PRO A 521 22.58 2.45 15.42
C PRO A 521 21.79 2.07 14.16
N ASN A 522 20.88 1.10 14.27
CA ASN A 522 20.03 0.62 13.18
C ASN A 522 18.57 1.04 13.38
N HIS A 523 18.29 2.19 14.00
CA HIS A 523 16.91 2.66 14.15
C HIS A 523 16.34 3.14 12.80
N PRO A 524 15.09 2.82 12.42
CA PRO A 524 14.49 3.26 11.15
C PRO A 524 14.51 4.79 10.91
N SER A 525 14.48 5.60 11.97
CA SER A 525 14.65 7.06 11.87
C SER A 525 15.98 7.47 11.25
N LEU A 526 17.05 6.69 11.46
CA LEU A 526 18.34 6.92 10.81
C LEU A 526 18.27 6.57 9.32
N ALA A 527 17.55 5.51 8.93
CA ALA A 527 17.31 5.22 7.52
C ALA A 527 16.59 6.37 6.81
N LYS A 528 15.52 6.91 7.42
CA LYS A 528 14.80 8.09 6.91
C LYS A 528 15.73 9.30 6.75
N SER A 529 16.62 9.54 7.72
CA SER A 529 17.63 10.60 7.63
C SER A 529 18.56 10.42 6.44
N TYR A 530 19.10 9.21 6.23
CA TYR A 530 19.93 8.90 5.08
C TYR A 530 19.18 9.04 3.75
N SER A 531 17.90 8.65 3.69
CA SER A 531 17.07 8.87 2.51
C SER A 531 16.89 10.36 2.20
N ASN A 532 16.63 11.20 3.20
CA ASN A 532 16.48 12.64 2.98
C ASN A 532 17.79 13.29 2.50
N ILE A 533 18.93 12.91 3.09
CA ILE A 533 20.26 13.33 2.62
C ILE A 533 20.50 12.86 1.18
N GLY A 534 20.12 11.62 0.86
CA GLY A 534 20.19 11.09 -0.50
C GLY A 534 19.36 11.90 -1.49
N ALA A 535 18.17 12.35 -1.10
CA ALA A 535 17.32 13.22 -1.92
C ALA A 535 17.99 14.57 -2.20
N VAL A 536 18.63 15.18 -1.21
CA VAL A 536 19.39 16.43 -1.44
C VAL A 536 20.55 16.20 -2.41
N TYR A 537 21.31 15.11 -2.27
CA TYR A 537 22.36 14.78 -3.22
C TYR A 537 21.83 14.53 -4.63
N PHE A 538 20.64 13.92 -4.74
CA PHE A 538 19.96 13.76 -6.02
C PHE A 538 19.58 15.13 -6.63
N ASN A 539 18.99 16.04 -5.85
CA ASN A 539 18.67 17.41 -6.26
C ASN A 539 19.91 18.23 -6.64
N MET A 540 21.07 17.90 -6.08
CA MET A 540 22.37 18.46 -6.43
C MET A 540 22.99 17.84 -7.70
N GLY A 541 22.39 16.81 -8.29
CA GLY A 541 22.96 16.06 -9.42
C GLY A 541 24.14 15.16 -9.04
N GLU A 542 24.37 14.92 -7.75
CA GLU A 542 25.44 14.06 -7.22
C GLU A 542 24.95 12.62 -7.06
N TYR A 543 24.56 11.99 -8.18
CA TYR A 543 23.87 10.70 -8.20
C TYR A 543 24.61 9.59 -7.45
N SER A 544 25.94 9.52 -7.51
CA SER A 544 26.71 8.51 -6.76
C SER A 544 26.59 8.66 -5.24
N LYS A 545 26.53 9.89 -4.71
CA LYS A 545 26.33 10.13 -3.27
C LYS A 545 24.88 9.86 -2.87
N ALA A 546 23.93 10.16 -3.75
CA ALA A 546 22.53 9.80 -3.56
C ALA A 546 22.36 8.28 -3.43
N LEU A 547 22.90 7.51 -4.38
CA LEU A 547 22.89 6.04 -4.33
C LEU A 547 23.52 5.51 -3.04
N SER A 548 24.71 5.99 -2.66
CA SER A 548 25.37 5.56 -1.41
C SER A 548 24.54 5.84 -0.16
N SER A 549 23.86 7.00 -0.12
CA SER A 549 22.98 7.36 1.00
C SER A 549 21.73 6.46 1.04
N TYR A 550 21.11 6.18 -0.10
CA TYR A 550 19.98 5.26 -0.21
C TYR A 550 20.36 3.82 0.10
N GLU A 551 21.55 3.37 -0.28
CA GLU A 551 22.11 2.05 0.09
C GLU A 551 22.24 1.92 1.59
N ARG A 552 22.74 2.96 2.26
CA ARG A 552 22.85 2.97 3.72
C ARG A 552 21.48 2.94 4.40
N ALA A 553 20.50 3.68 3.86
CA ALA A 553 19.13 3.64 4.35
C ALA A 553 18.53 2.22 4.19
N LEU A 554 18.68 1.61 3.01
CA LEU A 554 18.19 0.26 2.75
C LEU A 554 18.89 -0.79 3.62
N GLU A 555 20.18 -0.66 3.91
CA GLU A 555 20.91 -1.55 4.82
C GLU A 555 20.34 -1.49 6.24
N ILE A 556 20.10 -0.28 6.76
CA ILE A 556 19.48 -0.10 8.07
C ILE A 556 18.07 -0.71 8.07
N ASP A 557 17.27 -0.44 7.05
CA ASP A 557 15.93 -1.02 6.93
C ASP A 557 15.97 -2.55 6.87
N LYS A 558 16.89 -3.16 6.11
CA LYS A 558 17.07 -4.62 6.04
C LYS A 558 17.42 -5.25 7.39
N ILE A 559 18.14 -4.53 8.24
CA ILE A 559 18.55 -5.01 9.56
C ILE A 559 17.44 -4.79 10.60
N SER A 560 16.68 -3.69 10.47
CA SER A 560 15.78 -3.20 11.51
C SER A 560 14.29 -3.46 11.26
N LEU A 561 13.95 -3.74 10.01
CA LEU A 561 12.59 -3.95 9.53
C LEU A 561 12.41 -5.35 8.94
N PRO A 562 11.16 -5.80 8.84
CA PRO A 562 10.80 -7.07 8.23
C PRO A 562 11.20 -7.12 6.75
N PRO A 563 11.53 -8.30 6.21
CA PRO A 563 11.54 -8.53 4.77
C PRO A 563 10.31 -7.94 4.09
N ASN A 564 10.49 -7.24 2.97
CA ASN A 564 9.41 -6.61 2.21
C ASN A 564 8.58 -5.58 3.00
N HIS A 565 9.14 -4.95 4.03
CA HIS A 565 8.49 -3.81 4.67
C HIS A 565 8.36 -2.62 3.67
N PRO A 566 7.26 -1.83 3.69
CA PRO A 566 7.05 -0.70 2.79
C PRO A 566 8.21 0.32 2.69
N ASN A 567 8.96 0.55 3.76
CA ASN A 567 10.17 1.40 3.74
C ASN A 567 11.24 0.91 2.74
N MET A 568 11.38 -0.41 2.57
CA MET A 568 12.29 -0.95 1.56
C MET A 568 11.80 -0.60 0.15
N ALA A 569 10.49 -0.62 -0.10
CA ALA A 569 9.90 -0.19 -1.36
C ALA A 569 10.19 1.30 -1.64
N ALA A 570 10.15 2.15 -0.61
CA ALA A 570 10.54 3.56 -0.74
C ALA A 570 12.03 3.72 -1.14
N SER A 571 12.93 2.92 -0.56
CA SER A 571 14.35 2.91 -0.96
C SER A 571 14.54 2.45 -2.42
N TYR A 572 13.84 1.41 -2.85
CA TYR A 572 13.86 0.97 -4.25
C TYR A 572 13.29 2.00 -5.22
N ASN A 573 12.24 2.73 -4.82
CA ASN A 573 11.74 3.87 -5.59
C ASN A 573 12.80 4.97 -5.76
N ASN A 574 13.55 5.26 -4.70
CA ASN A 574 14.63 6.25 -4.75
C ASN A 574 15.77 5.80 -5.68
N PHE A 575 16.15 4.52 -5.66
CA PHE A 575 17.10 3.98 -6.66
C PHE A 575 16.57 4.09 -8.08
N GLY A 576 15.30 3.73 -8.29
CA GLY A 576 14.64 3.86 -9.59
C GLY A 576 14.74 5.28 -10.14
N LEU A 577 14.47 6.27 -9.28
CA LEU A 577 14.53 7.68 -9.64
C LEU A 577 15.94 8.12 -10.06
N VAL A 578 16.96 7.70 -9.32
CA VAL A 578 18.36 8.02 -9.66
C VAL A 578 18.76 7.37 -10.98
N TYR A 579 18.45 6.08 -11.17
CA TYR A 579 18.80 5.37 -12.40
C TYR A 579 18.09 5.92 -13.63
N ASP A 580 16.83 6.33 -13.49
CA ASP A 580 16.07 6.96 -14.58
C ASP A 580 16.72 8.28 -15.02
N ASN A 581 17.11 9.13 -14.05
CA ASN A 581 17.81 10.39 -14.32
C ASN A 581 19.22 10.20 -14.88
N MET A 582 19.85 9.06 -14.63
CA MET A 582 21.12 8.66 -15.24
C MET A 582 20.94 8.08 -16.65
N GLY A 583 19.70 7.89 -17.13
CA GLY A 583 19.39 7.23 -18.40
C GLY A 583 19.59 5.70 -18.37
N GLU A 584 19.72 5.11 -17.18
CA GLU A 584 19.88 3.67 -16.97
C GLU A 584 18.51 2.99 -16.80
N TYR A 585 17.64 3.14 -17.80
CA TYR A 585 16.21 2.81 -17.72
C TYR A 585 15.92 1.36 -17.30
N LEU A 586 16.72 0.38 -17.72
CA LEU A 586 16.53 -1.02 -17.30
C LEU A 586 16.77 -1.23 -15.79
N LYS A 587 17.74 -0.52 -15.20
CA LYS A 587 17.97 -0.57 -13.74
C LYS A 587 16.87 0.18 -13.00
N ALA A 588 16.37 1.27 -13.59
CA ALA A 588 15.23 2.01 -13.06
C ALA A 588 13.98 1.13 -12.99
N LEU A 589 13.60 0.47 -14.10
CA LEU A 589 12.50 -0.49 -14.16
C LEU A 589 12.67 -1.59 -13.13
N SER A 590 13.83 -2.25 -13.08
CA SER A 590 14.07 -3.32 -12.10
C SER A 590 13.90 -2.85 -10.66
N SER A 591 14.32 -1.62 -10.34
CA SER A 591 14.15 -1.04 -9.00
C SER A 591 12.68 -0.74 -8.71
N TYR A 592 11.96 -0.13 -9.64
CA TYR A 592 10.54 0.18 -9.48
C TYR A 592 9.65 -1.08 -9.44
N GLU A 593 9.94 -2.10 -10.24
CA GLU A 593 9.27 -3.39 -10.19
C GLU A 593 9.49 -4.09 -8.85
N ARG A 594 10.71 -4.03 -8.31
CA ARG A 594 10.99 -4.55 -6.96
C ARG A 594 10.21 -3.79 -5.88
N SER A 595 10.10 -2.48 -6.02
CA SER A 595 9.26 -1.66 -5.14
C SER A 595 7.79 -2.07 -5.21
N LEU A 596 7.25 -2.24 -6.42
CA LEU A 596 5.88 -2.67 -6.67
C LEU A 596 5.61 -4.07 -6.11
N GLU A 597 6.54 -5.02 -6.28
CA GLU A 597 6.44 -6.38 -5.73
C GLU A 597 6.32 -6.34 -4.21
N ILE A 598 7.19 -5.57 -3.55
CA ILE A 598 7.15 -5.38 -2.10
C ILE A 598 5.80 -4.79 -1.67
N GLN A 599 5.31 -3.76 -2.35
CA GLN A 599 4.03 -3.13 -2.04
C GLN A 599 2.83 -4.04 -2.27
N LYS A 600 2.83 -4.87 -3.32
CA LYS A 600 1.76 -5.86 -3.58
C LYS A 600 1.66 -6.92 -2.50
N ILE A 601 2.78 -7.26 -1.87
CA ILE A 601 2.82 -8.16 -0.71
C ILE A 601 2.34 -7.41 0.53
N ALA A 602 2.74 -6.15 0.69
CA ALA A 602 2.58 -5.40 1.92
C ALA A 602 1.22 -4.71 2.11
N LEU A 603 0.51 -4.39 1.03
CA LEU A 603 -0.60 -3.45 1.04
C LEU A 603 -1.85 -4.02 0.35
N PRO A 604 -3.06 -3.53 0.70
CA PRO A 604 -4.28 -3.90 0.00
C PRO A 604 -4.19 -3.64 -1.53
N PRO A 605 -4.89 -4.43 -2.37
CA PRO A 605 -4.77 -4.35 -3.85
C PRO A 605 -5.03 -2.96 -4.47
N ASN A 606 -5.82 -2.12 -3.80
CA ASN A 606 -6.18 -0.77 -4.25
C ASN A 606 -5.47 0.33 -3.46
N HIS A 607 -4.40 0.02 -2.72
CA HIS A 607 -3.70 1.03 -1.93
C HIS A 607 -3.05 2.11 -2.82
N PRO A 608 -3.15 3.42 -2.48
CA PRO A 608 -2.59 4.51 -3.29
C PRO A 608 -1.09 4.39 -3.61
N ASP A 609 -0.30 3.77 -2.73
CA ASP A 609 1.14 3.55 -2.98
C ASP A 609 1.43 2.63 -4.17
N LEU A 610 0.56 1.64 -4.44
CA LEU A 610 0.69 0.81 -5.65
C LEU A 610 0.56 1.67 -6.90
N ALA A 611 -0.37 2.62 -6.90
CA ALA A 611 -0.56 3.55 -8.00
C ALA A 611 0.67 4.45 -8.22
N LYS A 612 1.37 4.87 -7.14
CA LYS A 612 2.63 5.62 -7.25
C LYS A 612 3.70 4.80 -7.97
N SER A 613 3.83 3.51 -7.64
CA SER A 613 4.79 2.61 -8.30
C SER A 613 4.47 2.41 -9.78
N TYR A 614 3.18 2.21 -10.14
CA TYR A 614 2.76 2.15 -11.54
C TYR A 614 3.05 3.45 -12.31
N ASN A 615 2.89 4.61 -11.68
CA ASN A 615 3.25 5.89 -12.29
C ASN A 615 4.75 6.01 -12.56
N ASN A 616 5.60 5.58 -11.63
CA ASN A 616 7.05 5.59 -11.82
C ASN A 616 7.46 4.66 -12.98
N ILE A 617 6.90 3.45 -13.04
CA ILE A 617 7.13 2.50 -14.15
C ILE A 617 6.69 3.10 -15.48
N GLY A 618 5.50 3.71 -15.52
CA GLY A 618 4.99 4.37 -16.73
C GLY A 618 5.90 5.50 -17.23
N ALA A 619 6.45 6.30 -16.32
CA ALA A 619 7.40 7.37 -16.66
C ALA A 619 8.68 6.82 -17.29
N VAL A 620 9.22 5.69 -16.79
CA VAL A 620 10.40 5.07 -17.40
C VAL A 620 10.09 4.51 -18.79
N TYR A 621 8.92 3.89 -18.99
CA TYR A 621 8.51 3.45 -20.32
C TYR A 621 8.34 4.62 -21.30
N ASP A 622 7.82 5.76 -20.86
CA ASP A 622 7.75 6.99 -21.66
C ASP A 622 9.16 7.47 -22.08
N ASN A 623 10.10 7.52 -21.13
CA ASN A 623 11.50 7.87 -21.40
C ASN A 623 12.19 6.90 -22.38
N MET A 624 11.76 5.63 -22.41
CA MET A 624 12.23 4.62 -23.37
C MET A 624 11.53 4.72 -24.75
N GLY A 625 10.49 5.53 -24.89
CA GLY A 625 9.65 5.61 -26.11
C GLY A 625 8.62 4.47 -26.23
N GLU A 626 8.42 3.68 -25.18
CA GLU A 626 7.47 2.56 -25.12
C GLU A 626 6.08 3.05 -24.69
N TYR A 627 5.49 3.95 -25.48
CA TYR A 627 4.31 4.74 -25.09
C TYR A 627 3.07 3.91 -24.73
N SER A 628 2.85 2.76 -25.38
CA SER A 628 1.71 1.88 -25.06
C SER A 628 1.81 1.27 -23.66
N LYS A 629 3.02 0.86 -23.24
CA LYS A 629 3.29 0.35 -21.89
C LYS A 629 3.21 1.47 -20.85
N ALA A 630 3.66 2.67 -21.20
CA ALA A 630 3.55 3.86 -20.37
C ALA A 630 2.08 4.18 -20.07
N LEU A 631 1.23 4.28 -21.12
CA LEU A 631 -0.21 4.51 -20.97
C LEU A 631 -0.88 3.43 -20.13
N SER A 632 -0.63 2.15 -20.42
CA SER A 632 -1.21 1.04 -19.64
C SER A 632 -0.85 1.12 -18.15
N SER A 633 0.40 1.48 -17.84
CA SER A 633 0.85 1.64 -16.45
C SER A 633 0.17 2.83 -15.76
N HIS A 634 0.06 3.98 -16.45
CA HIS A 634 -0.63 5.15 -15.91
C HIS A 634 -2.14 4.95 -15.78
N GLU A 635 -2.78 4.22 -16.69
CA GLU A 635 -4.19 3.85 -16.62
C GLU A 635 -4.47 2.97 -15.40
N ARG A 636 -3.61 1.96 -15.15
CA ARG A 636 -3.70 1.13 -13.94
C ARG A 636 -3.52 1.95 -12.66
N SER A 637 -2.58 2.91 -12.67
CA SER A 637 -2.42 3.86 -11.56
C SER A 637 -3.69 4.68 -11.32
N LEU A 638 -4.29 5.19 -12.40
CA LEU A 638 -5.50 6.01 -12.36
C LEU A 638 -6.70 5.23 -11.85
N GLU A 639 -6.86 3.97 -12.26
CA GLU A 639 -7.90 3.06 -11.79
C GLU A 639 -7.84 2.87 -10.26
N ILE A 640 -6.66 2.52 -9.74
CA ILE A 640 -6.42 2.35 -8.30
C ILE A 640 -6.76 3.65 -7.54
N GLN A 641 -6.25 4.79 -8.02
CA GLN A 641 -6.49 6.08 -7.36
C GLN A 641 -7.96 6.51 -7.39
N LYS A 642 -8.71 6.23 -8.46
CA LYS A 642 -10.14 6.55 -8.54
C LYS A 642 -10.98 5.76 -7.54
N ILE A 643 -10.53 4.55 -7.18
CA ILE A 643 -11.17 3.72 -6.16
C ILE A 643 -10.81 4.22 -4.76
N ALA A 644 -9.52 4.50 -4.51
CA ALA A 644 -9.02 4.77 -3.16
C ALA A 644 -9.08 6.24 -2.72
N LEU A 645 -9.13 7.19 -3.65
CA LEU A 645 -8.97 8.62 -3.35
C LEU A 645 -10.15 9.44 -3.88
N PRO A 646 -10.47 10.59 -3.25
CA PRO A 646 -11.52 11.46 -3.75
C PRO A 646 -11.22 12.03 -5.15
N PRO A 647 -12.24 12.39 -5.95
CA PRO A 647 -12.08 12.75 -7.37
C PRO A 647 -11.15 13.94 -7.66
N ASN A 648 -10.94 14.82 -6.68
CA ASN A 648 -10.09 16.01 -6.81
C ASN A 648 -8.76 15.88 -6.05
N HIS A 649 -8.35 14.65 -5.73
CA HIS A 649 -7.08 14.42 -5.04
C HIS A 649 -5.87 14.78 -5.94
N PRO A 650 -4.85 15.49 -5.44
CA PRO A 650 -3.67 15.88 -6.23
C PRO A 650 -2.95 14.73 -6.96
N SER A 651 -2.91 13.53 -6.38
CA SER A 651 -2.34 12.33 -7.03
C SER A 651 -2.99 11.99 -8.37
N LEU A 652 -4.31 12.17 -8.52
CA LEU A 652 -5.01 11.98 -9.80
C LEU A 652 -4.51 12.98 -10.84
N ALA A 653 -4.29 14.23 -10.43
CA ALA A 653 -3.74 15.26 -11.31
C ALA A 653 -2.33 14.90 -11.80
N ASN A 654 -1.49 14.31 -10.95
CA ASN A 654 -0.16 13.87 -11.34
C ASN A 654 -0.22 12.75 -12.38
N THR A 655 -1.13 11.78 -12.21
CA THR A 655 -1.33 10.71 -13.19
C THR A 655 -1.83 11.26 -14.53
N TYR A 656 -2.82 12.16 -14.54
CA TYR A 656 -3.28 12.83 -15.76
C TYR A 656 -2.18 13.65 -16.44
N ASN A 657 -1.32 14.28 -15.65
CA ASN A 657 -0.17 15.02 -16.18
C ASN A 657 0.81 14.09 -16.90
N ASN A 658 1.09 12.91 -16.34
CA ASN A 658 1.98 11.94 -16.97
C ASN A 658 1.37 11.35 -18.25
N ILE A 659 0.06 11.04 -18.25
CA ILE A 659 -0.66 10.64 -19.46
C ILE A 659 -0.58 11.74 -20.54
N GLY A 660 -0.76 13.01 -20.15
CA GLY A 660 -0.60 14.14 -21.06
C GLY A 660 0.79 14.25 -21.65
N LEU A 661 1.83 13.94 -20.86
CA LEU A 661 3.22 13.91 -21.32
C LEU A 661 3.44 12.82 -22.37
N VAL A 662 2.92 11.61 -22.15
CA VAL A 662 3.01 10.51 -23.11
C VAL A 662 2.32 10.88 -24.43
N TYR A 663 1.10 11.41 -24.39
CA TYR A 663 0.41 11.85 -25.61
C TYR A 663 1.15 12.97 -26.34
N LYS A 664 1.75 13.92 -25.60
CA LYS A 664 2.58 14.96 -26.20
C LYS A 664 3.79 14.35 -26.92
N ASN A 665 4.48 13.40 -26.31
CA ASN A 665 5.64 12.73 -26.91
C ASN A 665 5.25 11.89 -28.15
N MET A 666 4.02 11.38 -28.19
CA MET A 666 3.44 10.72 -29.38
C MET A 666 3.01 11.69 -30.50
N GLY A 667 3.01 13.01 -30.24
CA GLY A 667 2.47 14.01 -31.16
C GLY A 667 0.93 14.11 -31.16
N GLU A 668 0.25 13.46 -30.22
CA GLU A 668 -1.21 13.50 -30.05
C GLU A 668 -1.63 14.71 -29.20
N TYR A 669 -1.34 15.91 -29.69
CA TYR A 669 -1.44 17.16 -28.92
C TYR A 669 -2.85 17.45 -28.36
N SER A 670 -3.92 17.06 -29.06
CA SER A 670 -5.30 17.24 -28.57
C SER A 670 -5.60 16.41 -27.32
N LYS A 671 -5.14 15.16 -27.28
CA LYS A 671 -5.27 14.29 -26.09
C LYS A 671 -4.35 14.74 -24.97
N ALA A 672 -3.16 15.25 -25.32
CA ALA A 672 -2.24 15.84 -24.35
C ALA A 672 -2.86 17.05 -23.65
N LEU A 673 -3.42 18.00 -24.42
CA LEU A 673 -4.12 19.18 -23.87
C LEU A 673 -5.28 18.76 -22.97
N SER A 674 -6.15 17.84 -23.43
CA SER A 674 -7.27 17.36 -22.62
C SER A 674 -6.82 16.76 -21.28
N SER A 675 -5.73 15.97 -21.29
CA SER A 675 -5.17 15.37 -20.08
C SER A 675 -4.55 16.42 -19.14
N TYR A 676 -3.80 17.39 -19.69
CA TYR A 676 -3.23 18.48 -18.91
C TYR A 676 -4.29 19.43 -18.35
N GLU A 677 -5.35 19.73 -19.10
CA GLU A 677 -6.49 20.51 -18.63
C GLU A 677 -7.19 19.82 -17.47
N ARG A 678 -7.40 18.50 -17.56
CA ARG A 678 -7.97 17.72 -16.45
C ARG A 678 -7.09 17.76 -15.20
N SER A 679 -5.77 17.60 -15.37
CA SER A 679 -4.80 17.76 -14.28
C SER A 679 -4.87 19.17 -13.65
N PHE A 680 -4.96 20.19 -14.50
CA PHE A 680 -5.01 21.59 -14.09
C PHE A 680 -6.28 21.93 -13.32
N GLU A 681 -7.44 21.43 -13.74
CA GLU A 681 -8.71 21.58 -13.02
C GLU A 681 -8.65 21.03 -11.60
N ILE A 682 -8.12 19.81 -11.45
CA ILE A 682 -7.97 19.17 -10.14
C ILE A 682 -7.03 19.99 -9.25
N LYS A 683 -5.87 20.40 -9.77
CA LYS A 683 -4.90 21.22 -9.03
C LYS A 683 -5.50 22.57 -8.61
N LYS A 684 -6.29 23.22 -9.46
CA LYS A 684 -6.95 24.50 -9.12
C LYS A 684 -7.97 24.37 -7.99
N ILE A 685 -8.57 23.20 -7.81
CA ILE A 685 -9.51 22.93 -6.71
C ILE A 685 -8.74 22.61 -5.43
N ALA A 686 -7.68 21.81 -5.52
CA ALA A 686 -6.94 21.30 -4.36
C ALA A 686 -5.89 22.26 -3.80
N LEU A 687 -5.31 23.13 -4.64
CA LEU A 687 -4.13 23.94 -4.32
C LEU A 687 -4.43 25.45 -4.32
N PRO A 688 -3.65 26.26 -3.58
CA PRO A 688 -3.71 27.72 -3.68
C PRO A 688 -3.44 28.24 -5.10
N PRO A 689 -4.02 29.39 -5.51
CA PRO A 689 -3.87 29.91 -6.87
C PRO A 689 -2.44 30.15 -7.36
N ASN A 690 -1.52 30.49 -6.45
CA ASN A 690 -0.11 30.74 -6.77
C ASN A 690 0.80 29.51 -6.49
N HIS A 691 0.23 28.33 -6.28
CA HIS A 691 1.02 27.15 -5.98
C HIS A 691 1.96 26.77 -7.15
N PRO A 692 3.23 26.36 -6.91
CA PRO A 692 4.17 26.00 -7.98
C PRO A 692 3.66 24.96 -8.99
N ASN A 693 2.93 23.93 -8.53
CA ASN A 693 2.26 22.94 -9.41
C ASN A 693 1.21 23.53 -10.38
N ILE A 694 0.62 24.70 -10.09
CA ILE A 694 -0.26 25.43 -11.02
C ILE A 694 0.60 26.03 -12.15
N ALA A 695 1.75 26.63 -11.81
CA ALA A 695 2.71 27.12 -12.78
C ALA A 695 3.26 25.99 -13.68
N GLN A 696 3.57 24.83 -13.10
CA GLN A 696 3.98 23.65 -13.86
C GLN A 696 2.92 23.25 -14.91
N SER A 697 1.64 23.33 -14.56
CA SER A 697 0.55 23.01 -15.48
C SER A 697 0.51 23.98 -16.66
N TYR A 698 0.71 25.29 -16.41
CA TYR A 698 0.86 26.26 -17.48
C TYR A 698 2.10 25.99 -18.34
N ASN A 699 3.23 25.62 -17.76
CA ASN A 699 4.41 25.21 -18.54
C ASN A 699 4.11 24.01 -19.44
N ASN A 700 3.44 22.98 -18.92
CA ASN A 700 3.15 21.78 -19.70
C ASN A 700 2.19 22.06 -20.87
N ILE A 701 1.14 22.86 -20.64
CA ILE A 701 0.24 23.32 -21.70
C ILE A 701 0.99 24.21 -22.71
N GLY A 702 1.84 25.12 -22.24
CA GLY A 702 2.68 25.97 -23.08
C GLY A 702 3.61 25.17 -23.99
N ASN A 703 4.23 24.11 -23.47
CA ASN A 703 5.06 23.19 -24.25
C ASN A 703 4.27 22.49 -25.36
N VAL A 704 3.00 22.14 -25.14
CA VAL A 704 2.17 21.55 -26.21
C VAL A 704 1.91 22.57 -27.33
N TYR A 705 1.60 23.82 -26.98
CA TYR A 705 1.41 24.88 -27.98
C TYR A 705 2.70 25.21 -28.74
N ASP A 706 3.87 25.12 -28.10
CA ASP A 706 5.17 25.28 -28.76
C ASP A 706 5.40 24.19 -29.82
N GLU A 707 5.17 22.92 -29.47
CA GLU A 707 5.28 21.79 -30.41
C GLU A 707 4.27 21.88 -31.57
N MET A 708 3.13 22.54 -31.37
CA MET A 708 2.15 22.85 -32.41
C MET A 708 2.55 24.06 -33.29
N GLY A 709 3.62 24.78 -32.96
CA GLY A 709 4.06 26.01 -33.64
C GLY A 709 3.26 27.26 -33.26
N GLU A 710 2.40 27.19 -32.23
CA GLU A 710 1.59 28.30 -31.74
C GLU A 710 2.36 29.16 -30.71
N TYR A 711 3.52 29.68 -31.12
CA TYR A 711 4.50 30.33 -30.23
C TYR A 711 3.93 31.47 -29.37
N SER A 712 3.00 32.27 -29.90
CA SER A 712 2.38 33.36 -29.11
C SER A 712 1.52 32.84 -27.95
N LYS A 713 0.82 31.71 -28.13
CA LYS A 713 0.06 31.08 -27.05
C LYS A 713 1.02 30.45 -26.04
N ALA A 714 2.03 29.72 -26.52
CA ALA A 714 3.07 29.12 -25.67
C ALA A 714 3.73 30.18 -24.76
N LEU A 715 4.15 31.31 -25.34
CA LEU A 715 4.73 32.43 -24.61
C LEU A 715 3.82 32.94 -23.49
N SER A 716 2.53 33.17 -23.79
CA SER A 716 1.56 33.62 -22.78
C SER A 716 1.42 32.64 -21.61
N TYR A 717 1.48 31.34 -21.88
CA TYR A 717 1.45 30.31 -20.84
C TYR A 717 2.74 30.29 -19.99
N PHE A 718 3.91 30.42 -20.62
CA PHE A 718 5.17 30.49 -19.89
C PHE A 718 5.30 31.76 -19.04
N GLU A 719 4.77 32.89 -19.49
CA GLU A 719 4.71 34.13 -18.69
C GLU A 719 3.82 33.96 -17.46
N LYS A 720 2.64 33.33 -17.58
CA LYS A 720 1.79 33.02 -16.43
C LYS A 720 2.50 32.11 -15.43
N SER A 721 3.23 31.11 -15.92
CA SER A 721 4.05 30.24 -15.08
C SER A 721 5.14 31.01 -14.33
N ARG A 722 5.91 31.84 -15.05
CA ARG A 722 6.92 32.73 -14.47
C ARG A 722 6.33 33.60 -13.36
N ASP A 723 5.23 34.29 -13.64
CA ASP A 723 4.62 35.24 -12.71
C ASP A 723 4.14 34.58 -11.41
N ILE A 724 3.70 33.31 -11.47
CA ILE A 724 3.33 32.54 -10.29
C ILE A 724 4.58 32.14 -9.50
N LEU A 725 5.60 31.61 -10.19
CA LEU A 725 6.82 31.15 -9.52
C LEU A 725 7.59 32.31 -8.90
N GLU A 726 7.69 33.48 -9.55
CA GLU A 726 8.37 34.67 -9.00
C GLU A 726 7.73 35.19 -7.72
N LYS A 727 6.41 34.99 -7.55
CA LYS A 727 5.68 35.39 -6.33
C LYS A 727 5.86 34.41 -5.18
N THR A 728 6.19 33.15 -5.48
CA THR A 728 6.06 32.04 -4.53
C THR A 728 7.40 31.44 -4.13
N LEU A 729 8.34 31.38 -5.08
CA LEU A 729 9.65 30.79 -4.87
C LEU A 729 10.70 31.85 -4.51
N PRO A 730 11.74 31.49 -3.73
CA PRO A 730 12.91 32.34 -3.53
C PRO A 730 13.57 32.77 -4.86
N PRO A 731 14.20 33.96 -4.95
CA PRO A 731 14.69 34.53 -6.23
C PRO A 731 15.65 33.68 -7.05
N ASN A 732 16.37 32.74 -6.43
CA ASN A 732 17.31 31.84 -7.09
C ASN A 732 16.84 30.38 -7.07
N HIS A 733 15.59 30.08 -6.73
CA HIS A 733 15.10 28.71 -6.72
C HIS A 733 15.32 28.06 -8.11
N PRO A 734 15.89 26.85 -8.22
CA PRO A 734 16.18 26.19 -9.52
C PRO A 734 14.98 26.15 -10.47
N ASN A 735 13.79 25.84 -9.96
CA ASN A 735 12.54 25.82 -10.74
C ASN A 735 12.17 27.14 -11.43
N LEU A 736 12.65 28.31 -10.97
CA LEU A 736 12.43 29.59 -11.68
C LEU A 736 13.11 29.60 -13.04
N ALA A 737 14.19 28.83 -13.24
CA ALA A 737 14.91 28.82 -14.50
C ALA A 737 14.08 28.22 -15.66
N TYR A 738 13.13 27.32 -15.39
CA TYR A 738 12.32 26.65 -16.42
C TYR A 738 11.49 27.62 -17.28
N PRO A 739 10.63 28.50 -16.71
CA PRO A 739 9.87 29.43 -17.52
C PRO A 739 10.77 30.44 -18.25
N TYR A 740 11.86 30.94 -17.64
CA TYR A 740 12.79 31.82 -18.34
C TYR A 740 13.47 31.12 -19.53
N LYS A 741 13.87 29.85 -19.36
CA LYS A 741 14.41 29.01 -20.43
C LYS A 741 13.40 28.85 -21.56
N ASN A 742 12.16 28.49 -21.25
CA ASN A 742 11.10 28.30 -22.23
C ASN A 742 10.77 29.61 -22.97
N ILE A 743 10.67 30.74 -22.25
CA ILE A 743 10.47 32.07 -22.87
C ILE A 743 11.64 32.41 -23.80
N GLY A 744 12.87 32.11 -23.39
CA GLY A 744 14.07 32.29 -24.23
C GLY A 744 14.01 31.47 -25.52
N GLU A 745 13.64 30.19 -25.42
CA GLU A 745 13.40 29.31 -26.56
C GLU A 745 12.30 29.86 -27.49
N MET A 746 11.20 30.38 -26.94
CA MET A 746 10.12 30.97 -27.75
C MET A 746 10.59 32.21 -28.50
N CYS A 747 11.31 33.11 -27.82
CA CYS A 747 11.90 34.30 -28.45
C CYS A 747 12.86 33.90 -29.59
N ASN A 748 13.66 32.84 -29.39
CA ASN A 748 14.57 32.33 -30.40
C ASN A 748 13.83 31.81 -31.63
N ASN A 749 12.76 31.02 -31.44
CA ASN A 749 11.94 30.48 -32.52
C ASN A 749 11.24 31.60 -33.32
N MET A 750 10.87 32.71 -32.67
CA MET A 750 10.30 33.89 -33.32
C MET A 750 11.35 34.81 -33.98
N GLY A 751 12.65 34.51 -33.88
CA GLY A 751 13.74 35.32 -34.42
C GLY A 751 14.13 36.54 -33.56
N GLU A 752 13.61 36.65 -32.34
CA GLU A 752 13.91 37.72 -31.39
C GLU A 752 15.16 37.39 -30.55
N TYR A 753 16.29 37.17 -31.21
CA TYR A 753 17.50 36.60 -30.59
C TYR A 753 18.05 37.39 -29.39
N SER A 754 17.96 38.73 -29.43
CA SER A 754 18.42 39.55 -28.30
C SER A 754 17.60 39.29 -27.03
N LYS A 755 16.27 39.15 -27.14
CA LYS A 755 15.43 38.78 -25.99
C LYS A 755 15.70 37.34 -25.57
N ALA A 756 15.85 36.44 -26.54
CA ALA A 756 16.18 35.03 -26.28
C ALA A 756 17.45 34.87 -25.42
N LEU A 757 18.50 35.64 -25.73
CA LEU A 757 19.73 35.68 -24.92
C LEU A 757 19.45 36.21 -23.52
N THR A 758 18.77 37.34 -23.35
CA THR A 758 18.45 37.90 -22.03
C THR A 758 17.73 36.90 -21.13
N PHE A 759 16.73 36.22 -21.68
CA PHE A 759 15.95 35.20 -20.95
C PHE A 759 16.78 33.95 -20.64
N SER A 760 17.59 33.47 -21.59
CA SER A 760 18.45 32.30 -21.40
C SER A 760 19.59 32.55 -20.40
N GLU A 761 20.17 33.76 -20.41
CA GLU A 761 21.18 34.21 -19.45
C GLU A 761 20.60 34.35 -18.05
N ARG A 762 19.35 34.84 -17.93
CA ARG A 762 18.64 34.87 -16.65
C ARG A 762 18.43 33.46 -16.08
N ALA A 763 18.02 32.50 -16.92
CA ALA A 763 17.88 31.10 -16.53
C ALA A 763 19.22 30.48 -16.10
N LEU A 764 20.31 30.79 -16.82
CA LEU A 764 21.66 30.37 -16.45
C LEU A 764 22.07 30.95 -15.09
N HIS A 765 21.88 32.25 -14.88
CA HIS A 765 22.25 32.93 -13.64
C HIS A 765 21.54 32.35 -12.41
N ILE A 766 20.24 32.04 -12.53
CA ILE A 766 19.48 31.38 -11.45
C ILE A 766 20.10 30.03 -11.10
N ARG A 767 20.41 29.20 -12.10
CA ARG A 767 21.01 27.88 -11.91
C ARG A 767 22.44 27.97 -11.35
N GLU A 768 23.25 28.93 -11.79
CA GLU A 768 24.62 29.14 -11.27
C GLU A 768 24.64 29.53 -9.79
N ASN A 769 23.62 30.25 -9.33
CA ASN A 769 23.50 30.67 -7.93
C ASN A 769 22.88 29.60 -7.01
N SER A 770 22.27 28.54 -7.56
CA SER A 770 21.49 27.57 -6.78
C SER A 770 21.96 26.13 -6.90
N LEU A 771 22.63 25.78 -8.00
CA LEU A 771 23.05 24.41 -8.28
C LEU A 771 24.58 24.29 -8.23
N PRO A 772 25.12 23.10 -7.90
CA PRO A 772 26.54 22.84 -7.99
C PRO A 772 27.10 23.02 -9.42
N PRO A 773 28.38 23.39 -9.59
CA PRO A 773 28.96 23.74 -10.90
C PRO A 773 28.85 22.67 -12.01
N ASN A 774 28.72 21.40 -11.64
CA ASN A 774 28.62 20.29 -12.60
C ASN A 774 27.17 19.78 -12.78
N HIS A 775 26.17 20.48 -12.25
CA HIS A 775 24.78 20.04 -12.34
C HIS A 775 24.30 19.94 -13.80
N PRO A 776 23.60 18.86 -14.22
CA PRO A 776 23.11 18.67 -15.59
C PRO A 776 22.28 19.85 -16.16
N ASP A 777 21.46 20.48 -15.34
CA ASP A 777 20.69 21.69 -15.70
C ASP A 777 21.55 22.89 -16.14
N LEU A 778 22.74 23.08 -15.57
CA LEU A 778 23.64 24.14 -16.03
C LEU A 778 24.04 23.88 -17.48
N ALA A 779 24.34 22.63 -17.82
CA ALA A 779 24.64 22.26 -19.19
C ALA A 779 23.47 22.55 -20.14
N GLN A 780 22.22 22.35 -19.70
CA GLN A 780 21.06 22.70 -20.51
C GLN A 780 21.02 24.20 -20.81
N SER A 781 21.23 25.05 -19.81
CA SER A 781 21.29 26.51 -20.01
C SER A 781 22.40 26.92 -20.96
N TYR A 782 23.61 26.36 -20.81
CA TYR A 782 24.72 26.59 -21.75
C TYR A 782 24.38 26.17 -23.18
N ASN A 783 23.79 24.97 -23.35
CA ASN A 783 23.39 24.50 -24.68
C ASN A 783 22.35 25.43 -25.33
N ASN A 784 21.36 25.91 -24.55
CA ASN A 784 20.33 26.79 -25.05
C ASN A 784 20.90 28.12 -25.55
N ILE A 785 21.79 28.75 -24.78
CA ILE A 785 22.50 29.96 -25.23
C ILE A 785 23.33 29.67 -26.50
N GLY A 786 24.00 28.52 -26.55
CA GLY A 786 24.74 28.07 -27.73
C GLY A 786 23.86 27.94 -28.98
N LEU A 787 22.64 27.41 -28.85
CA LEU A 787 21.66 27.30 -29.94
C LEU A 787 21.17 28.67 -30.42
N VAL A 788 20.98 29.65 -29.51
CA VAL A 788 20.64 31.02 -29.91
C VAL A 788 21.75 31.64 -30.75
N TYR A 789 23.02 31.48 -30.34
CA TYR A 789 24.16 31.95 -31.13
C TYR A 789 24.31 31.24 -32.48
N ASP A 790 24.00 29.95 -32.57
CA ASP A 790 23.99 29.22 -33.84
C ASP A 790 22.94 29.79 -34.81
N ASN A 791 21.73 30.11 -34.31
CA ASN A 791 20.69 30.75 -35.10
C ASN A 791 21.05 32.19 -35.52
N MET A 792 21.80 32.91 -34.69
CA MET A 792 22.40 34.20 -35.05
C MET A 792 23.56 34.10 -36.05
N ARG A 793 24.01 32.88 -36.39
CA ARG A 793 25.20 32.58 -37.21
C ARG A 793 26.51 33.02 -36.57
N GLU A 794 26.54 33.17 -35.26
CA GLU A 794 27.76 33.45 -34.47
C GLU A 794 28.41 32.14 -34.02
N TYR A 795 28.84 31.31 -34.99
CA TYR A 795 29.24 29.93 -34.75
C TYR A 795 30.36 29.73 -33.73
N SER A 796 31.33 30.66 -33.65
CA SER A 796 32.40 30.58 -32.66
C SER A 796 31.90 30.71 -31.21
N LYS A 797 30.90 31.59 -30.97
CA LYS A 797 30.27 31.71 -29.66
C LYS A 797 29.35 30.54 -29.39
N ALA A 798 28.58 30.10 -30.39
CA ALA A 798 27.74 28.91 -30.29
C ALA A 798 28.57 27.70 -29.83
N LEU A 799 29.73 27.48 -30.47
CA LEU A 799 30.63 26.40 -30.13
C LEU A 799 31.16 26.49 -28.70
N LEU A 800 31.59 27.68 -28.25
CA LEU A 800 32.08 27.91 -26.89
C LEU A 800 31.05 27.49 -25.82
N PHE A 801 29.79 27.91 -26.00
CA PHE A 801 28.71 27.59 -25.05
C PHE A 801 28.33 26.11 -25.11
N LEU A 802 28.24 25.52 -26.30
CA LEU A 802 27.94 24.09 -26.47
C LEU A 802 29.03 23.18 -25.89
N GLU A 803 30.31 23.53 -26.07
CA GLU A 803 31.44 22.77 -25.51
C GLU A 803 31.45 22.82 -23.98
N LYS A 804 31.16 23.99 -23.38
CA LYS A 804 31.00 24.11 -21.93
C LYS A 804 29.84 23.26 -21.40
N GLY A 805 28.71 23.24 -22.12
CA GLY A 805 27.58 22.37 -21.80
C GLY A 805 27.93 20.88 -21.89
N LEU A 806 28.70 20.47 -22.91
CA LEU A 806 29.17 19.09 -23.04
C LEU A 806 30.11 18.69 -21.90
N GLU A 807 31.05 19.57 -21.52
CA GLU A 807 32.00 19.32 -20.43
C GLU A 807 31.28 19.02 -19.11
N ILE A 808 30.26 19.81 -18.78
CA ILE A 808 29.43 19.61 -17.58
C ILE A 808 28.74 18.24 -17.63
N ARG A 809 28.07 17.91 -18.75
CA ARG A 809 27.37 16.60 -18.91
C ARG A 809 28.33 15.42 -18.81
N GLN A 810 29.55 15.53 -19.33
CA GLN A 810 30.55 14.47 -19.22
C GLN A 810 31.03 14.22 -17.79
N LYS A 811 30.93 15.23 -16.91
CA LYS A 811 31.29 15.12 -15.50
C LYS A 811 30.15 14.59 -14.62
N SER A 812 28.89 14.85 -14.97
CA SER A 812 27.72 14.51 -14.13
C SER A 812 26.87 13.35 -14.64
N LEU A 813 26.91 13.04 -15.93
CA LEU A 813 26.08 11.99 -16.54
C LEU A 813 26.94 10.85 -17.11
N PRO A 814 26.39 9.63 -17.20
CA PRO A 814 27.06 8.54 -17.90
C PRO A 814 27.42 8.91 -19.36
N PRO A 815 28.52 8.38 -19.92
CA PRO A 815 28.96 8.72 -21.28
C PRO A 815 27.91 8.47 -22.39
N ASN A 816 27.03 7.48 -22.17
CA ASN A 816 25.98 7.05 -23.10
C ASN A 816 24.64 7.76 -22.86
N HIS A 817 24.58 8.73 -21.94
CA HIS A 817 23.35 9.44 -21.63
C HIS A 817 22.79 10.16 -22.88
N PRO A 818 21.47 10.10 -23.15
CA PRO A 818 20.85 10.74 -24.33
C PRO A 818 21.21 12.23 -24.49
N HIS A 819 21.15 13.01 -23.42
CA HIS A 819 21.59 14.40 -23.41
C HIS A 819 23.07 14.61 -23.78
N THR A 820 23.99 13.74 -23.33
CA THR A 820 25.40 13.83 -23.71
C THR A 820 25.57 13.57 -25.21
N ALA A 821 24.85 12.60 -25.77
CA ALA A 821 24.82 12.35 -27.21
C ALA A 821 24.25 13.54 -27.99
N GLN A 822 23.18 14.17 -27.49
CA GLN A 822 22.58 15.34 -28.12
C GLN A 822 23.54 16.55 -28.13
N SER A 823 24.26 16.81 -27.04
CA SER A 823 25.27 17.88 -27.01
C SER A 823 26.37 17.68 -28.06
N LYS A 824 26.86 16.44 -28.21
CA LYS A 824 27.86 16.12 -29.24
C LYS A 824 27.33 16.38 -30.65
N ARG A 825 26.10 15.95 -30.93
CA ARG A 825 25.43 16.21 -32.23
C ARG A 825 25.31 17.70 -32.52
N ASN A 826 24.89 18.51 -31.54
CA ASN A 826 24.77 19.96 -31.71
C ASN A 826 26.12 20.61 -32.04
N ILE A 827 27.20 20.18 -31.36
CA ILE A 827 28.57 20.65 -31.64
C ILE A 827 29.00 20.28 -33.05
N ASP A 828 28.77 19.03 -33.48
CA ASP A 828 29.15 18.57 -34.82
C ASP A 828 28.39 19.33 -35.92
N ILE A 829 27.12 19.67 -35.70
CA ILE A 829 26.32 20.49 -36.62
C ILE A 829 26.93 21.89 -36.75
N VAL A 830 27.26 22.56 -35.63
CA VAL A 830 27.87 23.90 -35.67
C VAL A 830 29.23 23.85 -36.35
N LYS A 831 30.07 22.84 -36.04
CA LYS A 831 31.39 22.66 -36.68
C LYS A 831 31.30 22.46 -38.20
N LYS A 832 30.20 21.89 -38.71
CA LYS A 832 29.97 21.76 -40.16
C LYS A 832 29.50 23.04 -40.83
N LYS A 833 28.94 24.00 -40.07
CA LYS A 833 28.49 25.31 -40.58
C LYS A 833 29.62 26.35 -40.58
N MET A 834 30.65 26.17 -39.75
CA MET A 834 31.90 26.93 -39.76
C MET A 834 32.75 26.56 -40.98
#